data_AF-A0A927B988-F1
#
_entry.id   AF-A0A927B988-F1
#
_cell.length_a   1.000
_cell.length_b   1.000
_cell.length_c   1.000
_cell.angle_alpha   90.00
_cell.angle_beta   90.00
_cell.angle_gamma   90.00
#
_symmetry.space_group_name_H-M   'P 1'
#
loop_
_entity.id
_entity.type
_entity.pdbx_description
1 polymer ?
#
loop_
_entity_poly.entity_id
_entity_poly.type
_entity_poly.pdbx_seq_one_letter_code
_entity_poly.pdbx_strand_id
1 'polypeptide(L)'
;MAKKKPLPGNENPRPAHERAAHERAARERAATPKPALTPTTGAVRPGASRPTETTSRPPVRPLTTKSQTPTSSLPIERRPIVWWPPTVLAILGFLLYVNTFGHQYALDDIAAVGQNLFVKKGIAGIPDLLRTEFWHFSNISLGYYRPLSLITFALEQEYFKDNPNISHMINAGLYGLTGLVIGVLLQKWLTAQTITAFLIGLVFMAHPLHTEIVANIKGRDEILSFLFISLMLLTYWRYLETKQWNWILWACLSLYLAFLSKESSIVSLALIPAMQYWFARQNIGQSLLGLWPFLIVAALFFYQKKVMIGTLSGTPPVDWANYPYAIEKTQKSTMFKFLIYYIRLLFLPHPLVYDYSYNVIPSGGKGDLLTWSGFVMFVGLLWLTWKGFVKRTLWGFGLFWFFVTMAPGLGFIWIRGGIFAERFTYAAVMGFGFVLIWGLQKLLVRNASEQISEPASASLETRPLLMRYAPLLGLMAVVAGLYSFKTVERNRDWENNFVLFNSALPYAPNSCQVQRHVANEWIEKGLKDRAKADSIANATNALKPKPAPEQIKKAQALIDTNIAHANKHGRWALDHLQESTRIYPSFGEAYFSMAYVFQKITPNVDSAKYYYKQTMRAANAYAPAYNNLGVIYQNEGLTQNNRQKLELASYYYNRSMVVNPAYVDGQNNRANLLKATGIDVRVLPDSIINKY
;
A
#
# COMPACT_ATOMS: atom_id res chain seq x y z
N MET A 1 -48.88 25.01 25.82
CA MET A 1 -50.09 24.72 25.00
C MET A 1 -49.61 24.37 23.59
N ALA A 2 -50.17 23.42 22.82
CA ALA A 2 -51.36 22.56 23.03
C ALA A 2 -51.27 21.22 22.23
N LYS A 3 -52.01 20.17 22.69
CA LYS A 3 -52.76 19.08 21.96
C LYS A 3 -52.09 18.34 20.76
N LYS A 4 -52.32 17.06 20.39
CA LYS A 4 -53.13 15.84 20.71
C LYS A 4 -52.49 14.67 19.87
N LYS A 5 -52.70 13.34 19.96
CA LYS A 5 -53.14 12.30 20.95
C LYS A 5 -52.65 10.92 20.39
N PRO A 6 -52.39 9.83 21.16
CA PRO A 6 -51.50 8.72 20.72
C PRO A 6 -52.13 7.30 20.55
N LEU A 7 -51.29 6.33 20.11
CA LEU A 7 -51.34 4.84 20.28
C LEU A 7 -52.42 4.04 19.49
N PRO A 8 -52.39 2.67 19.41
CA PRO A 8 -51.43 1.65 19.91
C PRO A 8 -51.00 0.50 18.92
N GLY A 9 -50.08 -0.39 19.36
CA GLY A 9 -50.00 -1.83 18.96
C GLY A 9 -49.05 -2.21 17.81
N ASN A 10 -48.48 -3.44 17.73
CA ASN A 10 -48.51 -4.60 18.64
C ASN A 10 -47.21 -5.47 18.50
N GLU A 11 -46.99 -6.47 19.37
CA GLU A 11 -45.69 -7.17 19.55
C GLU A 11 -45.58 -8.63 19.03
N ASN A 12 -44.35 -9.19 19.11
CA ASN A 12 -44.00 -10.62 19.32
C ASN A 12 -44.08 -11.61 18.10
N PRO A 13 -43.55 -12.86 18.17
CA PRO A 13 -42.11 -13.14 18.03
C PRO A 13 -41.73 -14.38 17.15
N ARG A 14 -40.50 -14.89 17.35
CA ARG A 14 -39.88 -16.17 16.86
C ARG A 14 -40.67 -17.43 17.31
N PRO A 15 -40.40 -18.70 16.85
CA PRO A 15 -39.15 -19.25 16.28
C PRO A 15 -39.32 -20.26 15.10
N ALA A 16 -38.31 -21.14 14.89
CA ALA A 16 -38.29 -22.24 13.90
C ALA A 16 -38.29 -23.62 14.59
N HIS A 17 -38.59 -24.71 13.87
CA HIS A 17 -37.90 -26.03 13.97
C HIS A 17 -38.34 -27.01 12.85
N GLU A 18 -37.78 -28.22 12.93
CA GLU A 18 -37.59 -29.32 11.97
C GLU A 18 -38.78 -30.09 11.32
N ARG A 19 -38.46 -30.71 10.17
CA ARG A 19 -38.73 -32.12 9.72
C ARG A 19 -40.13 -32.77 9.78
N ALA A 20 -40.65 -33.02 8.57
CA ALA A 20 -40.91 -34.35 7.97
C ALA A 20 -42.21 -35.16 8.19
N ALA A 21 -42.48 -35.98 7.16
CA ALA A 21 -43.23 -37.25 7.10
C ALA A 21 -44.76 -37.27 6.88
N HIS A 22 -45.18 -38.40 6.28
CA HIS A 22 -46.54 -38.87 5.94
C HIS A 22 -47.29 -38.18 4.77
N GLU A 23 -48.14 -38.86 3.98
CA GLU A 23 -48.17 -40.25 3.42
C GLU A 23 -49.47 -40.41 2.62
N ARG A 24 -49.47 -41.18 1.52
CA ARG A 24 -50.54 -42.15 1.16
C ARG A 24 -50.23 -42.91 -0.14
N ALA A 25 -50.65 -44.18 -0.17
CA ALA A 25 -50.62 -45.10 -1.30
C ALA A 25 -52.08 -45.39 -1.77
N ALA A 26 -52.45 -46.32 -2.67
CA ALA A 26 -51.79 -47.52 -3.22
C ALA A 26 -52.56 -48.08 -4.47
N ARG A 27 -52.12 -49.25 -4.98
CA ARG A 27 -52.87 -50.26 -5.83
C ARG A 27 -53.11 -49.88 -7.31
N GLU A 28 -53.29 -50.80 -8.29
CA GLU A 28 -53.17 -52.28 -8.46
C GLU A 28 -52.98 -52.56 -10.00
N ARG A 29 -52.05 -53.37 -10.52
CA ARG A 29 -51.90 -54.86 -10.69
C ARG A 29 -52.55 -55.53 -11.94
N ALA A 30 -51.84 -56.56 -12.47
CA ALA A 30 -52.22 -57.66 -13.39
C ALA A 30 -52.23 -57.43 -14.94
N ALA A 31 -52.18 -58.45 -15.84
CA ALA A 31 -51.20 -59.57 -16.01
C ALA A 31 -51.43 -60.47 -17.28
N THR A 32 -50.40 -60.66 -18.14
CA THR A 32 -50.16 -61.84 -19.07
C THR A 32 -51.20 -62.18 -20.18
N PRO A 33 -51.01 -63.15 -21.13
CA PRO A 33 -49.83 -63.91 -21.64
C PRO A 33 -49.61 -63.86 -23.20
N LYS A 34 -48.79 -64.78 -23.76
CA LYS A 34 -48.49 -65.12 -25.20
C LYS A 34 -49.58 -66.08 -25.82
N PRO A 35 -49.55 -66.66 -27.07
CA PRO A 35 -48.43 -66.84 -28.05
C PRO A 35 -48.68 -66.97 -29.61
N ALA A 36 -47.57 -67.09 -30.36
CA ALA A 36 -47.29 -68.02 -31.51
C ALA A 36 -47.65 -67.75 -33.00
N LEU A 37 -46.86 -68.45 -33.85
CA LEU A 37 -47.01 -68.86 -35.28
C LEU A 37 -46.28 -68.10 -36.43
N THR A 38 -46.10 -68.84 -37.54
CA THR A 38 -45.11 -68.74 -38.65
C THR A 38 -45.84 -68.90 -40.02
N PRO A 39 -45.23 -69.21 -41.22
CA PRO A 39 -43.82 -69.37 -41.66
C PRO A 39 -43.45 -68.69 -43.01
N THR A 40 -42.25 -68.97 -43.56
CA THR A 40 -41.83 -69.19 -44.99
C THR A 40 -40.33 -68.83 -45.21
N THR A 41 -39.57 -69.33 -46.21
CA THR A 41 -39.30 -70.74 -46.61
C THR A 41 -37.96 -70.87 -47.40
N GLY A 42 -37.19 -71.95 -47.18
CA GLY A 42 -36.19 -72.51 -48.11
C GLY A 42 -34.71 -72.07 -47.98
N ALA A 43 -33.70 -72.83 -48.43
CA ALA A 43 -33.58 -74.28 -48.74
C ALA A 43 -32.11 -74.66 -49.10
N VAL A 44 -31.68 -75.92 -48.83
CA VAL A 44 -30.70 -76.76 -49.62
C VAL A 44 -29.30 -76.18 -50.00
N ARG A 45 -28.12 -76.81 -49.81
CA ARG A 45 -27.62 -78.10 -49.23
C ARG A 45 -26.08 -77.95 -48.90
N PRO A 46 -25.31 -78.98 -48.43
CA PRO A 46 -24.09 -78.77 -47.63
C PRO A 46 -22.73 -79.17 -48.27
N GLY A 47 -21.63 -78.96 -47.52
CA GLY A 47 -20.31 -79.60 -47.70
C GLY A 47 -19.74 -80.06 -46.35
N ALA A 48 -18.95 -81.16 -46.32
CA ALA A 48 -18.68 -81.93 -45.10
C ALA A 48 -17.24 -81.86 -44.56
N SER A 49 -17.14 -81.52 -43.26
CA SER A 49 -16.20 -81.99 -42.22
C SER A 49 -14.89 -82.75 -42.54
N ARG A 50 -13.81 -82.34 -41.85
CA ARG A 50 -12.91 -83.26 -41.11
C ARG A 50 -12.52 -82.65 -39.75
N PRO A 51 -12.27 -83.45 -38.69
CA PRO A 51 -12.05 -82.93 -37.33
C PRO A 51 -10.58 -82.94 -36.87
N THR A 52 -10.26 -82.08 -35.90
CA THR A 52 -9.13 -82.23 -34.96
C THR A 52 -9.56 -81.77 -33.56
N GLU A 53 -8.94 -82.33 -32.53
CA GLU A 53 -9.54 -82.47 -31.20
C GLU A 53 -9.66 -81.20 -30.34
N THR A 54 -10.67 -81.18 -29.48
CA THR A 54 -10.82 -80.20 -28.40
C THR A 54 -9.87 -80.50 -27.24
N THR A 55 -9.04 -79.53 -26.87
CA THR A 55 -8.51 -79.42 -25.49
C THR A 55 -9.11 -78.18 -24.82
N SER A 56 -9.59 -78.33 -23.59
CA SER A 56 -10.37 -77.31 -22.90
C SER A 56 -9.47 -76.31 -22.15
N ARG A 57 -9.85 -75.03 -22.20
CA ARG A 57 -9.37 -73.98 -21.28
C ARG A 57 -10.57 -73.21 -20.73
N PRO A 58 -10.55 -72.80 -19.45
CA PRO A 58 -11.70 -72.15 -18.82
C PRO A 58 -11.93 -70.74 -19.39
N PRO A 59 -13.18 -70.22 -19.30
CA PRO A 59 -13.50 -68.89 -19.80
C PRO A 59 -12.73 -67.80 -19.03
N VAL A 60 -11.90 -67.05 -19.75
CA VAL A 60 -11.20 -65.89 -19.17
C VAL A 60 -12.21 -64.81 -18.83
N ARG A 61 -12.41 -64.60 -17.53
CA ARG A 61 -13.26 -63.53 -16.99
C ARG A 61 -12.73 -62.18 -17.52
N PRO A 62 -13.58 -61.30 -18.09
CA PRO A 62 -13.10 -60.00 -18.57
C PRO A 62 -12.44 -59.23 -17.42
N LEU A 63 -11.15 -58.93 -17.57
CA LEU A 63 -10.46 -58.02 -16.66
C LEU A 63 -11.10 -56.64 -16.84
N THR A 64 -11.90 -56.23 -15.87
CA THR A 64 -12.38 -54.86 -15.77
C THR A 64 -11.17 -53.95 -15.56
N THR A 65 -10.71 -53.36 -16.66
CA THR A 65 -9.72 -52.28 -16.65
C THR A 65 -10.28 -51.14 -15.81
N LYS A 66 -9.89 -51.11 -14.54
CA LYS A 66 -10.11 -49.94 -13.68
C LYS A 66 -9.58 -48.74 -14.43
N SER A 67 -10.48 -47.86 -14.86
CA SER A 67 -10.13 -46.61 -15.52
C SER A 67 -9.15 -45.88 -14.62
N GLN A 68 -7.87 -45.85 -15.00
CA GLN A 68 -6.86 -45.10 -14.27
C GLN A 68 -7.21 -43.63 -14.41
N THR A 69 -7.74 -43.03 -13.35
CA THR A 69 -7.85 -41.58 -13.25
C THR A 69 -6.46 -40.99 -13.51
N PRO A 70 -6.30 -40.06 -14.46
CA PRO A 70 -4.99 -39.57 -14.88
C PRO A 70 -4.37 -38.64 -13.81
N THR A 71 -3.85 -39.23 -12.74
CA THR A 71 -3.02 -38.58 -11.71
C THR A 71 -1.58 -38.42 -12.18
N SER A 72 -1.39 -37.92 -13.40
CA SER A 72 -0.09 -37.56 -13.98
C SER A 72 0.18 -36.06 -13.81
N SER A 73 0.54 -35.65 -12.59
CA SER A 73 1.29 -34.40 -12.43
C SER A 73 2.65 -34.57 -13.11
N LEU A 74 2.84 -33.96 -14.28
CA LEU A 74 4.09 -34.03 -15.04
C LEU A 74 5.28 -33.65 -14.14
N PRO A 75 6.40 -34.39 -14.19
CA PRO A 75 7.56 -34.09 -13.37
C PRO A 75 8.15 -32.72 -13.76
N ILE A 76 8.35 -31.85 -12.77
CA ILE A 76 8.91 -30.51 -13.01
C ILE A 76 10.38 -30.66 -13.42
N GLU A 77 10.70 -30.22 -14.63
CA GLU A 77 12.03 -30.34 -15.21
C GLU A 77 13.03 -29.43 -14.49
N ARG A 78 14.06 -30.03 -13.87
CA ARG A 78 15.09 -29.28 -13.12
C ARG A 78 16.15 -28.67 -14.05
N ARG A 79 15.85 -27.54 -14.67
CA ARG A 79 16.87 -26.78 -15.43
C ARG A 79 17.80 -25.96 -14.51
N PRO A 80 19.09 -25.82 -14.86
CA PRO A 80 20.00 -24.87 -14.20
C PRO A 80 19.54 -23.42 -14.47
N ILE A 81 19.95 -22.51 -13.60
CA ILE A 81 19.70 -21.08 -13.76
C ILE A 81 20.76 -20.47 -14.68
N VAL A 82 20.32 -19.73 -15.70
CA VAL A 82 21.21 -18.80 -16.40
C VAL A 82 21.33 -17.57 -15.52
N TRP A 83 22.55 -17.18 -15.13
CA TRP A 83 22.76 -16.13 -14.13
C TRP A 83 22.79 -14.71 -14.69
N TRP A 84 23.07 -14.50 -15.98
CA TRP A 84 23.12 -13.14 -16.54
C TRP A 84 21.79 -12.37 -16.40
N PRO A 85 20.58 -12.94 -16.61
CA PRO A 85 19.35 -12.16 -16.50
C PRO A 85 19.05 -11.70 -15.06
N PRO A 86 19.06 -12.57 -14.02
CA PRO A 86 18.93 -12.13 -12.63
C PRO A 86 19.97 -11.08 -12.22
N THR A 87 21.23 -11.27 -12.62
CA THR A 87 22.30 -10.33 -12.30
C THR A 87 22.11 -8.96 -12.98
N VAL A 88 21.70 -8.93 -14.26
CA VAL A 88 21.39 -7.66 -14.96
C VAL A 88 20.18 -6.97 -14.33
N LEU A 89 19.13 -7.71 -13.95
CA LEU A 89 17.96 -7.15 -13.25
C LEU A 89 18.32 -6.59 -11.87
N ALA A 90 19.21 -7.26 -11.14
CA ALA A 90 19.69 -6.80 -9.84
C ALA A 90 20.57 -5.53 -9.94
N ILE A 91 21.51 -5.52 -10.88
CA ILE A 91 22.38 -4.37 -11.15
C ILE A 91 21.56 -3.17 -11.62
N LEU A 92 20.62 -3.37 -12.55
CA LEU A 92 19.72 -2.31 -13.01
C LEU A 92 18.89 -1.75 -11.85
N GLY A 93 18.28 -2.63 -11.04
CA GLY A 93 17.50 -2.23 -9.86
C GLY A 93 18.29 -1.39 -8.86
N PHE A 94 19.56 -1.72 -8.62
CA PHE A 94 20.44 -0.93 -7.77
C PHE A 94 20.80 0.42 -8.42
N LEU A 95 21.31 0.40 -9.66
CA LEU A 95 21.81 1.58 -10.36
C LEU A 95 20.74 2.65 -10.58
N LEU A 96 19.47 2.25 -10.78
CA LEU A 96 18.34 3.17 -10.93
C LEU A 96 18.07 4.05 -9.71
N TYR A 97 18.64 3.72 -8.55
CA TYR A 97 18.45 4.48 -7.31
C TYR A 97 19.77 4.91 -6.65
N VAL A 98 20.93 4.68 -7.29
CA VAL A 98 22.21 5.27 -6.83
C VAL A 98 22.14 6.80 -6.80
N ASN A 99 21.30 7.41 -7.64
CA ASN A 99 21.11 8.86 -7.65
C ASN A 99 20.28 9.42 -6.48
N THR A 100 19.77 8.59 -5.55
CA THR A 100 19.21 9.06 -4.28
C THR A 100 20.24 9.06 -3.14
N PHE A 101 21.48 8.63 -3.40
CA PHE A 101 22.55 8.73 -2.41
C PHE A 101 22.97 10.20 -2.32
N GLY A 102 22.81 10.81 -1.14
CA GLY A 102 22.90 12.26 -0.92
C GLY A 102 21.56 12.91 -0.57
N HIS A 103 20.44 12.21 -0.75
CA HIS A 103 19.10 12.70 -0.38
C HIS A 103 18.87 12.65 1.14
N GLN A 104 17.82 13.34 1.60
CA GLN A 104 17.40 13.42 3.00
C GLN A 104 16.13 12.60 3.23
N TYR A 105 15.83 12.29 4.49
CA TYR A 105 14.52 11.74 4.88
C TYR A 105 13.38 12.64 4.38
N ALA A 106 12.41 12.06 3.67
CA ALA A 106 11.26 12.78 3.13
C ALA A 106 9.93 12.13 3.51
N LEU A 107 8.87 12.94 3.62
CA LEU A 107 7.50 12.50 3.92
C LEU A 107 7.42 11.59 5.17
N ASP A 108 7.14 10.30 4.98
CA ASP A 108 6.96 9.33 6.06
C ASP A 108 8.27 8.99 6.79
N ASP A 109 9.44 9.23 6.18
CA ASP A 109 10.75 8.87 6.74
C ASP A 109 11.06 9.64 8.02
N ILE A 110 10.71 10.93 8.03
CA ILE A 110 10.87 11.82 9.18
C ILE A 110 10.09 11.26 10.37
N ALA A 111 8.90 10.71 10.12
CA ALA A 111 8.03 10.14 11.13
C ALA A 111 8.48 8.73 11.57
N ALA A 112 8.69 7.83 10.61
CA ALA A 112 8.99 6.41 10.86
C ALA A 112 10.42 6.14 11.36
N VAL A 113 11.38 7.00 10.99
CA VAL A 113 12.80 6.90 11.38
C VAL A 113 13.22 8.08 12.25
N GLY A 114 13.03 9.32 11.77
CA GLY A 114 13.56 10.53 12.40
C GLY A 114 12.92 10.90 13.75
N GLN A 115 11.66 10.53 13.98
CA GLN A 115 10.88 10.87 15.19
C GLN A 115 10.46 9.65 16.02
N ASN A 116 10.57 8.43 15.48
CA ASN A 116 10.16 7.22 16.17
C ASN A 116 11.13 6.89 17.33
N LEU A 117 10.67 7.15 18.57
CA LEU A 117 11.45 6.99 19.79
C LEU A 117 11.98 5.55 20.01
N PHE A 118 11.29 4.53 19.51
CA PHE A 118 11.76 3.14 19.64
C PHE A 118 12.81 2.79 18.58
N VAL A 119 12.67 3.30 17.35
CA VAL A 119 13.71 3.18 16.32
C VAL A 119 15.01 3.88 16.77
N LYS A 120 14.89 5.05 17.41
CA LYS A 120 16.04 5.80 17.97
C LYS A 120 16.68 5.16 19.22
N LYS A 121 16.11 4.09 19.80
CA LYS A 121 16.77 3.26 20.83
C LYS A 121 17.73 2.21 20.26
N GLY A 122 17.83 2.05 18.94
CA GLY A 122 18.63 0.99 18.33
C GLY A 122 18.11 -0.41 18.70
N ILE A 123 19.02 -1.36 18.96
CA ILE A 123 18.69 -2.74 19.34
C ILE A 123 17.81 -2.79 20.60
N ALA A 124 18.01 -1.87 21.55
CA ALA A 124 17.22 -1.79 22.78
C ALA A 124 15.74 -1.43 22.54
N GLY A 125 15.38 -0.92 21.35
CA GLY A 125 13.99 -0.64 20.96
C GLY A 125 13.21 -1.84 20.40
N ILE A 126 13.89 -2.92 20.00
CA ILE A 126 13.26 -4.08 19.33
C ILE A 126 12.10 -4.70 20.15
N PRO A 127 12.18 -4.85 21.49
CA PRO A 127 11.06 -5.37 22.30
C PRO A 127 9.82 -4.47 22.30
N ASP A 128 10.01 -3.15 22.18
CA ASP A 128 8.90 -2.17 22.08
C ASP A 128 8.28 -2.22 20.68
N LEU A 129 9.12 -2.27 19.64
CA LEU A 129 8.71 -2.36 18.23
C LEU A 129 7.89 -3.63 17.92
N LEU A 130 8.15 -4.73 18.63
CA LEU A 130 7.36 -5.97 18.51
C LEU A 130 6.01 -5.92 19.22
N ARG A 131 5.78 -4.92 20.09
CA ARG A 131 4.59 -4.75 20.94
C ARG A 131 3.74 -3.51 20.60
N THR A 132 4.15 -2.73 19.59
CA THR A 132 3.50 -1.46 19.23
C THR A 132 3.05 -1.45 17.77
N GLU A 133 2.14 -0.53 17.45
CA GLU A 133 1.72 -0.30 16.07
C GLU A 133 2.61 0.72 15.36
N PHE A 134 2.64 0.65 14.02
CA PHE A 134 3.58 1.40 13.20
C PHE A 134 3.52 2.93 13.39
N TRP A 135 2.35 3.49 13.72
CA TRP A 135 2.12 4.93 13.91
C TRP A 135 1.93 5.34 15.38
N HIS A 136 2.34 4.49 16.34
CA HIS A 136 2.11 4.72 17.77
C HIS A 136 2.51 6.12 18.27
N PHE A 137 3.65 6.64 17.79
CA PHE A 137 4.17 7.97 18.13
C PHE A 137 3.26 9.14 17.69
N SER A 138 2.32 8.92 16.78
CA SER A 138 1.36 9.95 16.32
C SER A 138 0.12 10.07 17.23
N ASN A 139 -0.04 9.20 18.24
CA ASN A 139 -1.28 9.00 19.00
C ASN A 139 -2.51 8.61 18.13
N ILE A 140 -2.30 8.07 16.92
CA ILE A 140 -3.37 7.62 16.01
C ILE A 140 -3.31 6.11 15.86
N SER A 141 -4.32 5.40 16.39
CA SER A 141 -4.39 3.94 16.27
C SER A 141 -5.01 3.51 14.94
N LEU A 142 -4.17 3.36 13.91
CA LEU A 142 -4.56 2.81 12.61
C LEU A 142 -4.56 1.28 12.58
N GLY A 143 -3.95 0.66 13.60
CA GLY A 143 -3.86 -0.79 13.78
C GLY A 143 -3.01 -1.47 12.71
N TYR A 144 -1.91 -0.84 12.30
CA TYR A 144 -0.93 -1.44 11.38
C TYR A 144 0.23 -2.05 12.16
N TYR A 145 0.48 -3.35 11.98
CA TYR A 145 1.57 -4.09 12.61
C TYR A 145 2.60 -4.48 11.54
N ARG A 146 3.76 -3.80 11.55
CA ARG A 146 4.84 -3.93 10.54
C ARG A 146 6.25 -3.94 11.15
N PRO A 147 6.50 -4.71 12.23
CA PRO A 147 7.69 -4.56 13.06
C PRO A 147 9.00 -4.78 12.30
N LEU A 148 9.05 -5.63 11.27
CA LEU A 148 10.32 -5.96 10.59
C LEU A 148 10.93 -4.74 9.88
N SER A 149 10.10 -3.88 9.30
CA SER A 149 10.57 -2.61 8.70
C SER A 149 11.23 -1.70 9.75
N LEU A 150 10.54 -1.46 10.86
CA LEU A 150 11.04 -0.65 11.98
C LEU A 150 12.28 -1.25 12.64
N ILE A 151 12.37 -2.59 12.74
CA ILE A 151 13.57 -3.27 13.24
C ILE A 151 14.77 -3.02 12.32
N THR A 152 14.59 -3.01 10.98
CA THR A 152 15.71 -2.64 10.10
C THR A 152 16.17 -1.19 10.31
N PHE A 153 15.25 -0.24 10.47
CA PHE A 153 15.59 1.16 10.79
C PHE A 153 16.26 1.30 12.17
N ALA A 154 15.87 0.49 13.15
CA ALA A 154 16.52 0.47 14.47
C ALA A 154 17.96 -0.06 14.38
N LEU A 155 18.21 -1.09 13.56
CA LEU A 155 19.56 -1.58 13.30
C LEU A 155 20.43 -0.54 12.57
N GLU A 156 19.86 0.26 11.67
CA GLU A 156 20.59 1.40 11.08
C GLU A 156 20.94 2.47 12.11
N GLN A 157 20.00 2.84 12.99
CA GLN A 157 20.26 3.80 14.08
C GLN A 157 21.28 3.27 15.10
N GLU A 158 21.40 1.95 15.26
CA GLU A 158 22.47 1.34 16.05
C GLU A 158 23.85 1.54 15.40
N TYR A 159 24.02 1.11 14.15
CA TYR A 159 25.35 1.03 13.53
C TYR A 159 25.79 2.29 12.76
N PHE A 160 24.84 3.04 12.18
CA PHE A 160 25.10 4.15 11.26
C PHE A 160 24.51 5.50 11.72
N LYS A 161 23.69 5.50 12.79
CA LYS A 161 22.99 6.68 13.34
C LYS A 161 22.03 7.32 12.30
N ASP A 162 21.71 8.59 12.48
CA ASP A 162 20.70 9.33 11.69
C ASP A 162 21.26 9.71 10.29
N ASN A 163 21.44 8.71 9.42
CA ASN A 163 22.16 8.82 8.14
C ASN A 163 21.32 8.33 6.94
N PRO A 164 20.55 9.23 6.29
CA PRO A 164 19.69 8.90 5.14
C PRO A 164 20.42 8.17 3.98
N ASN A 165 21.70 8.51 3.74
CA ASN A 165 22.47 7.95 2.63
C ASN A 165 22.59 6.42 2.71
N ILE A 166 22.80 5.90 3.92
CA ILE A 166 22.87 4.46 4.17
C ILE A 166 21.49 3.82 3.98
N SER A 167 20.43 4.51 4.40
CA SER A 167 19.06 4.02 4.23
C SER A 167 18.58 3.97 2.77
N HIS A 168 18.94 4.96 1.95
CA HIS A 168 18.73 4.92 0.50
C HIS A 168 19.56 3.80 -0.16
N MET A 169 20.83 3.62 0.24
CA MET A 169 21.68 2.52 -0.24
C MET A 169 21.11 1.14 0.12
N ILE A 170 20.57 0.96 1.32
CA ILE A 170 19.91 -0.27 1.74
C ILE A 170 18.61 -0.50 0.95
N ASN A 171 17.80 0.53 0.70
CA ASN A 171 16.60 0.39 -0.14
C ASN A 171 16.95 0.01 -1.59
N ALA A 172 17.93 0.67 -2.21
CA ALA A 172 18.43 0.31 -3.54
C ALA A 172 19.00 -1.12 -3.57
N GLY A 173 19.72 -1.54 -2.53
CA GLY A 173 20.25 -2.90 -2.39
C GLY A 173 19.16 -3.97 -2.24
N LEU A 174 18.14 -3.71 -1.42
CA LEU A 174 16.97 -4.59 -1.28
C LEU A 174 16.13 -4.66 -2.56
N TYR A 175 16.04 -3.56 -3.31
CA TYR A 175 15.38 -3.54 -4.61
C TYR A 175 16.17 -4.32 -5.67
N GLY A 176 17.48 -4.15 -5.75
CA GLY A 176 18.36 -5.00 -6.58
C GLY A 176 18.27 -6.49 -6.21
N LEU A 177 18.26 -6.83 -4.92
CA LEU A 177 18.05 -8.20 -4.44
C LEU A 177 16.67 -8.75 -4.83
N THR A 178 15.64 -7.91 -4.84
CA THR A 178 14.31 -8.27 -5.38
C THR A 178 14.43 -8.63 -6.87
N GLY A 179 15.14 -7.82 -7.67
CA GLY A 179 15.46 -8.10 -9.08
C GLY A 179 16.16 -9.45 -9.31
N LEU A 180 17.10 -9.80 -8.43
CA LEU A 180 17.77 -11.10 -8.45
C LEU A 180 16.77 -12.25 -8.23
N VAL A 181 15.98 -12.17 -7.15
CA VAL A 181 15.06 -13.26 -6.75
C VAL A 181 13.95 -13.44 -7.80
N ILE A 182 13.36 -12.35 -8.31
CA ILE A 182 12.32 -12.47 -9.35
C ILE A 182 12.90 -12.97 -10.67
N GLY A 183 14.13 -12.60 -11.04
CA GLY A 183 14.80 -13.11 -12.24
C GLY A 183 15.05 -14.62 -12.19
N VAL A 184 15.35 -15.16 -11.00
CA VAL A 184 15.46 -16.61 -10.77
C VAL A 184 14.08 -17.29 -10.81
N LEU A 185 13.08 -16.70 -10.14
CA LEU A 185 11.71 -17.21 -10.06
C LEU A 185 11.04 -17.29 -11.44
N LEU A 186 11.14 -16.23 -12.24
CA LEU A 186 10.57 -16.16 -13.59
C LEU A 186 11.22 -17.18 -14.53
N GLN A 187 12.53 -17.45 -14.42
CA GLN A 187 13.18 -18.53 -15.17
C GLN A 187 12.72 -19.93 -14.75
N LYS A 188 12.35 -20.13 -13.48
CA LYS A 188 11.81 -21.40 -12.98
C LYS A 188 10.37 -21.67 -13.42
N TRP A 189 9.57 -20.62 -13.62
CA TRP A 189 8.21 -20.73 -14.14
C TRP A 189 8.13 -20.79 -15.66
N LEU A 190 8.98 -20.02 -16.35
CA LEU A 190 9.02 -19.91 -17.81
C LEU A 190 10.20 -20.71 -18.38
N THR A 191 10.19 -22.01 -18.06
CA THR A 191 11.17 -22.99 -18.55
C THR A 191 11.33 -22.89 -20.08
N ALA A 192 12.58 -22.93 -20.55
CA ALA A 192 12.98 -22.70 -21.95
C ALA A 192 12.78 -21.27 -22.50
N GLN A 193 12.18 -20.34 -21.75
CA GLN A 193 11.87 -18.98 -22.21
C GLN A 193 12.63 -17.89 -21.44
N THR A 194 13.95 -18.05 -21.29
CA THR A 194 14.81 -17.11 -20.54
C THR A 194 14.68 -15.64 -20.99
N ILE A 195 14.46 -15.38 -22.29
CA ILE A 195 14.22 -14.01 -22.80
C ILE A 195 12.86 -13.46 -22.33
N THR A 196 11.79 -14.26 -22.36
CA THR A 196 10.47 -13.88 -21.82
C THR A 196 10.57 -13.56 -20.34
N ALA A 197 11.23 -14.43 -19.56
CA ALA A 197 11.47 -14.24 -18.13
C ALA A 197 12.26 -12.96 -17.83
N PHE A 198 13.34 -12.71 -18.59
CA PHE A 198 14.13 -11.48 -18.48
C PHE A 198 13.28 -10.23 -18.78
N LEU A 199 12.52 -10.23 -19.87
CA LEU A 199 11.73 -9.06 -20.27
C LEU A 199 10.59 -8.73 -19.30
N ILE A 200 9.94 -9.74 -18.70
CA ILE A 200 8.94 -9.51 -17.64
C ILE A 200 9.61 -8.91 -16.39
N GLY A 201 10.79 -9.42 -16.01
CA GLY A 201 11.59 -8.84 -14.94
C GLY A 201 12.07 -7.42 -15.26
N LEU A 202 12.40 -7.12 -16.52
CA LEU A 202 12.86 -5.80 -16.97
C LEU A 202 11.74 -4.75 -16.89
N VAL A 203 10.51 -5.10 -17.29
CA VAL A 203 9.33 -4.25 -17.11
C VAL A 203 9.12 -3.91 -15.63
N PHE A 204 9.33 -4.88 -14.73
CA PHE A 204 9.22 -4.65 -13.30
C PHE A 204 10.37 -3.77 -12.77
N MET A 205 11.64 -4.11 -13.05
CA MET A 205 12.79 -3.43 -12.47
C MET A 205 12.97 -1.98 -12.96
N ALA A 206 12.50 -1.65 -14.17
CA ALA A 206 12.60 -0.30 -14.71
C ALA A 206 11.43 0.64 -14.32
N HIS A 207 10.32 0.13 -13.77
CA HIS A 207 9.05 0.86 -13.72
C HIS A 207 9.05 2.11 -12.81
N PRO A 208 8.73 3.33 -13.31
CA PRO A 208 8.77 4.56 -12.51
C PRO A 208 7.80 4.62 -11.32
N LEU A 209 6.72 3.83 -11.35
CA LEU A 209 5.79 3.66 -10.22
C LEU A 209 6.47 3.09 -8.96
N HIS A 210 7.69 2.58 -9.06
CA HIS A 210 8.45 2.05 -7.94
C HIS A 210 9.25 3.14 -7.19
N THR A 211 9.38 4.36 -7.73
CA THR A 211 10.09 5.46 -7.06
C THR A 211 9.43 5.83 -5.71
N GLU A 212 8.10 5.81 -5.62
CA GLU A 212 7.36 6.08 -4.36
C GLU A 212 7.65 5.05 -3.24
N ILE A 213 8.36 3.96 -3.56
CA ILE A 213 8.69 2.85 -2.65
C ILE A 213 10.19 2.72 -2.39
N VAL A 214 11.03 3.00 -3.37
CA VAL A 214 12.49 2.82 -3.25
C VAL A 214 13.18 4.11 -2.80
N ALA A 215 12.75 5.28 -3.29
CA ALA A 215 13.30 6.57 -2.87
C ALA A 215 12.78 6.99 -1.49
N ASN A 216 11.48 6.79 -1.23
CA ASN A 216 10.85 6.86 0.10
C ASN A 216 11.42 5.74 0.99
N ILE A 217 12.23 6.06 2.01
CA ILE A 217 12.93 5.03 2.80
C ILE A 217 11.92 4.11 3.53
N LYS A 218 10.86 4.67 4.08
CA LYS A 218 9.73 3.98 4.70
C LYS A 218 9.07 2.97 3.75
N GLY A 219 9.15 3.18 2.44
CA GLY A 219 8.68 2.25 1.40
C GLY A 219 9.31 0.85 1.45
N ARG A 220 10.40 0.66 2.21
CA ARG A 220 11.01 -0.64 2.52
C ARG A 220 10.02 -1.70 3.01
N ASP A 221 8.90 -1.32 3.63
CA ASP A 221 7.85 -2.26 4.03
C ASP A 221 7.20 -3.01 2.84
N GLU A 222 7.06 -2.35 1.67
CA GLU A 222 6.66 -3.00 0.40
C GLU A 222 7.81 -3.84 -0.19
N ILE A 223 9.05 -3.32 -0.17
CA ILE A 223 10.22 -4.00 -0.77
C ILE A 223 10.46 -5.35 -0.08
N LEU A 224 10.54 -5.35 1.27
CA LEU A 224 10.73 -6.57 2.05
C LEU A 224 9.54 -7.52 1.91
N SER A 225 8.30 -7.01 1.94
CA SER A 225 7.09 -7.81 1.69
C SER A 225 7.20 -8.57 0.36
N PHE A 226 7.47 -7.88 -0.75
CA PHE A 226 7.51 -8.51 -2.06
C PHE A 226 8.73 -9.41 -2.27
N LEU A 227 9.89 -9.05 -1.71
CA LEU A 227 11.09 -9.89 -1.68
C LEU A 227 10.80 -11.22 -0.98
N PHE A 228 10.17 -11.17 0.21
CA PHE A 228 9.85 -12.38 0.97
C PHE A 228 8.71 -13.20 0.35
N ILE A 229 7.72 -12.58 -0.31
CA ILE A 229 6.75 -13.31 -1.14
C ILE A 229 7.45 -14.03 -2.31
N SER A 230 8.42 -13.38 -2.95
CA SER A 230 9.18 -13.96 -4.06
C SER A 230 10.08 -15.12 -3.58
N LEU A 231 10.72 -14.99 -2.41
CA LEU A 231 11.48 -16.06 -1.76
C LEU A 231 10.58 -17.23 -1.33
N MET A 232 9.39 -16.95 -0.80
CA MET A 232 8.38 -17.97 -0.46
C MET A 232 7.97 -18.77 -1.70
N LEU A 233 7.68 -18.10 -2.82
CA LEU A 233 7.34 -18.77 -4.09
C LEU A 233 8.52 -19.56 -4.67
N LEU A 234 9.75 -19.03 -4.60
CA LEU A 234 10.95 -19.69 -5.09
C LEU A 234 11.32 -20.94 -4.27
N THR A 235 11.27 -20.84 -2.94
CA THR A 235 11.53 -21.98 -2.04
C THR A 235 10.41 -23.01 -2.13
N TYR A 236 9.15 -22.61 -2.25
CA TYR A 236 8.07 -23.55 -2.49
C TYR A 236 8.15 -24.21 -3.88
N TRP A 237 8.60 -23.50 -4.93
CA TRP A 237 8.93 -24.14 -6.21
C TRP A 237 10.07 -25.17 -6.06
N ARG A 238 11.07 -24.88 -5.23
CA ARG A 238 12.14 -25.83 -4.90
C ARG A 238 11.63 -27.05 -4.12
N TYR A 239 10.61 -26.92 -3.26
CA TYR A 239 9.87 -28.07 -2.73
C TYR A 239 9.20 -28.86 -3.87
N LEU A 240 8.52 -28.21 -4.82
CA LEU A 240 7.87 -28.91 -5.93
C LEU A 240 8.87 -29.68 -6.82
N GLU A 241 10.08 -29.15 -7.04
CA GLU A 241 11.19 -29.82 -7.75
C GLU A 241 11.80 -31.02 -6.99
N THR A 242 11.87 -30.96 -5.66
CA THR A 242 12.71 -31.86 -4.84
C THR A 242 11.94 -32.81 -3.93
N LYS A 243 10.69 -32.47 -3.58
CA LYS A 243 9.85 -33.07 -2.54
C LYS A 243 10.47 -33.09 -1.12
N GLN A 244 11.58 -32.38 -0.89
CA GLN A 244 12.22 -32.26 0.42
C GLN A 244 11.47 -31.23 1.28
N TRP A 245 10.89 -31.66 2.41
CA TRP A 245 10.04 -30.83 3.26
C TRP A 245 10.71 -29.58 3.84
N ASN A 246 12.04 -29.57 3.98
CA ASN A 246 12.81 -28.42 4.46
C ASN A 246 12.54 -27.14 3.63
N TRP A 247 12.22 -27.27 2.33
CA TRP A 247 11.88 -26.13 1.49
C TRP A 247 10.50 -25.52 1.79
N ILE A 248 9.58 -26.28 2.39
CA ILE A 248 8.33 -25.72 2.94
C ILE A 248 8.62 -24.92 4.20
N LEU A 249 9.55 -25.35 5.06
CA LEU A 249 9.94 -24.56 6.25
C LEU A 249 10.51 -23.19 5.84
N TRP A 250 11.39 -23.16 4.84
CA TRP A 250 11.89 -21.90 4.26
C TRP A 250 10.81 -21.04 3.62
N ALA A 251 9.82 -21.65 2.95
CA ALA A 251 8.68 -20.93 2.39
C ALA A 251 7.79 -20.33 3.50
N CYS A 252 7.47 -21.10 4.54
CA CYS A 252 6.70 -20.64 5.70
C CYS A 252 7.41 -19.51 6.46
N LEU A 253 8.72 -19.62 6.68
CA LEU A 253 9.52 -18.55 7.29
C LEU A 253 9.50 -17.28 6.42
N SER A 254 9.66 -17.43 5.10
CA SER A 254 9.59 -16.31 4.15
C SER A 254 8.21 -15.63 4.21
N LEU A 255 7.11 -16.40 4.22
CA LEU A 255 5.75 -15.83 4.37
C LEU A 255 5.59 -15.07 5.69
N TYR A 256 6.11 -15.60 6.80
CA TYR A 256 6.04 -14.95 8.11
C TYR A 256 6.82 -13.62 8.13
N LEU A 257 8.01 -13.56 7.51
CA LEU A 257 8.78 -12.33 7.35
C LEU A 257 8.10 -11.34 6.39
N ALA A 258 7.42 -11.81 5.35
CA ALA A 258 6.59 -10.97 4.49
C ALA A 258 5.45 -10.31 5.30
N PHE A 259 4.73 -11.07 6.13
CA PHE A 259 3.69 -10.53 7.02
C PHE A 259 4.23 -9.52 8.04
N LEU A 260 5.36 -9.81 8.70
CA LEU A 260 6.02 -8.88 9.64
C LEU A 260 6.55 -7.61 8.95
N SER A 261 6.80 -7.65 7.64
CA SER A 261 7.05 -6.46 6.82
C SER A 261 5.74 -5.72 6.53
N LYS A 262 4.72 -6.43 6.04
CA LYS A 262 3.44 -5.85 5.66
C LYS A 262 2.29 -6.86 5.61
N GLU A 263 1.19 -6.52 6.26
CA GLU A 263 -0.02 -7.35 6.34
C GLU A 263 -0.68 -7.64 4.98
N SER A 264 -0.53 -6.73 4.00
CA SER A 264 -1.00 -6.91 2.61
C SER A 264 -0.35 -8.10 1.91
N SER A 265 0.73 -8.68 2.47
CA SER A 265 1.32 -9.94 2.02
C SER A 265 0.34 -11.13 2.01
N ILE A 266 -0.84 -11.02 2.63
CA ILE A 266 -1.92 -12.01 2.57
C ILE A 266 -2.30 -12.44 1.13
N VAL A 267 -2.07 -11.57 0.13
CA VAL A 267 -2.27 -11.89 -1.30
C VAL A 267 -1.47 -13.11 -1.76
N SER A 268 -0.33 -13.38 -1.13
CA SER A 268 0.53 -14.55 -1.40
C SER A 268 -0.18 -15.90 -1.28
N LEU A 269 -1.22 -15.99 -0.43
CA LEU A 269 -2.04 -17.19 -0.25
C LEU A 269 -2.83 -17.56 -1.52
N ALA A 270 -3.09 -16.59 -2.40
CA ALA A 270 -3.66 -16.83 -3.73
C ALA A 270 -2.58 -17.06 -4.81
N LEU A 271 -1.36 -16.55 -4.61
CA LEU A 271 -0.25 -16.71 -5.55
C LEU A 271 0.36 -18.13 -5.52
N ILE A 272 0.46 -18.77 -4.35
CA ILE A 272 0.92 -20.17 -4.21
C ILE A 272 0.07 -21.17 -5.04
N PRO A 273 -1.26 -21.24 -4.90
CA PRO A 273 -2.08 -22.15 -5.70
C PRO A 273 -2.12 -21.75 -7.18
N ALA A 274 -2.05 -20.46 -7.51
CA ALA A 274 -1.96 -20.01 -8.90
C ALA A 274 -0.65 -20.50 -9.58
N MET A 275 0.49 -20.35 -8.92
CA MET A 275 1.78 -20.87 -9.40
C MET A 275 1.72 -22.38 -9.68
N GLN A 276 1.08 -23.15 -8.80
CA GLN A 276 0.90 -24.59 -8.97
C GLN A 276 -0.01 -24.95 -10.14
N TYR A 277 -1.13 -24.24 -10.29
CA TYR A 277 -2.12 -24.50 -11.33
C TYR A 277 -1.62 -24.11 -12.74
N TRP A 278 -0.96 -22.95 -12.87
CA TRP A 278 -0.47 -22.43 -14.16
C TRP A 278 0.84 -23.07 -14.61
N PHE A 279 1.87 -23.11 -13.76
CA PHE A 279 3.23 -23.50 -14.15
C PHE A 279 3.54 -24.95 -13.79
N ALA A 280 3.25 -25.40 -12.56
CA ALA A 280 3.40 -26.82 -12.18
C ALA A 280 2.27 -27.72 -12.72
N ARG A 281 1.35 -27.16 -13.50
CA ARG A 281 0.19 -27.81 -14.17
C ARG A 281 -0.76 -28.61 -13.26
N GLN A 282 -0.62 -28.55 -11.94
CA GLN A 282 -1.45 -29.29 -10.97
C GLN A 282 -2.93 -28.94 -11.09
N ASN A 283 -3.83 -29.84 -10.66
CA ASN A 283 -5.27 -29.50 -10.61
C ASN A 283 -5.57 -28.52 -9.45
N ILE A 284 -6.77 -27.93 -9.45
CA ILE A 284 -7.15 -26.90 -8.46
C ILE A 284 -7.18 -27.49 -7.04
N GLY A 285 -7.69 -28.71 -6.85
CA GLY A 285 -7.74 -29.38 -5.54
C GLY A 285 -6.36 -29.64 -4.95
N GLN A 286 -5.42 -30.13 -5.76
CA GLN A 286 -4.01 -30.30 -5.37
C GLN A 286 -3.37 -28.95 -5.00
N SER A 287 -3.59 -27.92 -5.83
CA SER A 287 -3.05 -26.58 -5.63
C SER A 287 -3.55 -25.93 -4.33
N LEU A 288 -4.83 -26.11 -4.01
CA LEU A 288 -5.44 -25.66 -2.75
C LEU A 288 -4.99 -26.50 -1.55
N LEU A 289 -4.85 -27.82 -1.69
CA LEU A 289 -4.33 -28.68 -0.63
C LEU A 289 -2.90 -28.27 -0.24
N GLY A 290 -2.07 -27.86 -1.21
CA GLY A 290 -0.73 -27.32 -0.95
C GLY A 290 -0.69 -26.02 -0.10
N LEU A 291 -1.82 -25.38 0.17
CA LEU A 291 -1.92 -24.13 0.92
C LEU A 291 -1.89 -24.32 2.46
N TRP A 292 -2.17 -25.53 2.97
CA TRP A 292 -2.39 -25.74 4.42
C TRP A 292 -1.27 -25.22 5.36
N PRO A 293 0.05 -25.33 5.05
CA PRO A 293 1.09 -24.81 5.95
C PRO A 293 1.04 -23.29 6.07
N PHE A 294 0.69 -22.62 4.96
CA PHE A 294 0.66 -21.17 4.84
C PHE A 294 -0.58 -20.57 5.52
N LEU A 295 -1.69 -21.29 5.57
CA LEU A 295 -2.86 -20.92 6.39
C LEU A 295 -2.52 -20.90 7.89
N ILE A 296 -1.72 -21.87 8.36
CA ILE A 296 -1.24 -21.89 9.76
C ILE A 296 -0.33 -20.67 10.02
N VAL A 297 0.62 -20.37 9.14
CA VAL A 297 1.48 -19.17 9.26
C VAL A 297 0.67 -17.88 9.31
N ALA A 298 -0.34 -17.74 8.43
CA ALA A 298 -1.22 -16.57 8.44
C ALA A 298 -2.04 -16.46 9.73
N ALA A 299 -2.60 -17.57 10.22
CA ALA A 299 -3.34 -17.61 11.48
C ALA A 299 -2.45 -17.24 12.69
N LEU A 300 -1.22 -17.77 12.73
CA LEU A 300 -0.23 -17.43 13.76
C LEU A 300 0.14 -15.94 13.74
N PHE A 301 0.35 -15.35 12.57
CA PHE A 301 0.64 -13.92 12.44
C PHE A 301 -0.54 -13.04 12.89
N PHE A 302 -1.76 -13.33 12.46
CA PHE A 302 -2.92 -12.53 12.89
C PHE A 302 -3.26 -12.74 14.38
N TYR A 303 -2.98 -13.92 14.94
CA TYR A 303 -3.02 -14.15 16.38
C TYR A 303 -1.98 -13.29 17.12
N GLN A 304 -0.71 -13.32 16.69
CA GLN A 304 0.36 -12.47 17.24
C GLN A 304 -0.03 -10.98 17.18
N LYS A 305 -0.49 -10.49 16.02
CA LYS A 305 -0.96 -9.11 15.85
C LYS A 305 -2.01 -8.75 16.92
N LYS A 306 -3.06 -9.58 17.06
CA LYS A 306 -4.14 -9.35 18.03
C LYS A 306 -3.62 -9.35 19.48
N VAL A 307 -2.67 -10.22 19.81
CA VAL A 307 -2.05 -10.27 21.15
C VAL A 307 -1.17 -9.05 21.43
N MET A 308 -0.40 -8.59 20.45
CA MET A 308 0.57 -7.49 20.64
C MET A 308 -0.07 -6.10 20.62
N ILE A 309 -1.00 -5.83 19.71
CA ILE A 309 -1.63 -4.49 19.57
C ILE A 309 -3.13 -4.46 19.92
N GLY A 310 -3.66 -5.52 20.53
CA GLY A 310 -5.06 -5.63 20.98
C GLY A 310 -6.12 -5.76 19.86
N THR A 311 -5.83 -5.34 18.63
CA THR A 311 -6.77 -5.29 17.51
C THR A 311 -6.24 -5.90 16.21
N LEU A 312 -7.17 -6.29 15.33
CA LEU A 312 -6.88 -6.67 13.94
C LEU A 312 -7.01 -5.49 12.95
N SER A 313 -7.67 -4.39 13.35
CA SER A 313 -7.75 -3.13 12.57
C SER A 313 -8.00 -1.95 13.49
N GLY A 314 -7.35 -0.81 13.25
CA GLY A 314 -7.75 0.45 13.85
C GLY A 314 -8.94 1.08 13.12
N THR A 315 -9.57 2.06 13.76
CA THR A 315 -10.57 2.96 13.17
C THR A 315 -9.85 4.18 12.59
N PRO A 316 -9.93 4.45 11.26
CA PRO A 316 -9.34 5.66 10.71
C PRO A 316 -10.01 6.92 11.30
N PRO A 317 -9.27 8.01 11.55
CA PRO A 317 -9.86 9.28 11.97
C PRO A 317 -10.73 9.88 10.86
N VAL A 318 -11.60 10.83 11.23
CA VAL A 318 -12.35 11.65 10.27
C VAL A 318 -11.39 12.66 9.65
N ASP A 319 -10.79 12.29 8.52
CA ASP A 319 -9.78 13.06 7.80
C ASP A 319 -10.22 13.25 6.35
N TRP A 320 -10.45 14.50 5.97
CA TRP A 320 -10.96 14.89 4.64
C TRP A 320 -9.87 14.91 3.56
N ALA A 321 -8.60 15.02 3.94
CA ALA A 321 -7.50 14.89 2.99
C ALA A 321 -7.30 13.41 2.61
N ASN A 322 -7.17 12.53 3.61
CA ASN A 322 -6.81 11.13 3.38
C ASN A 322 -8.00 10.20 3.06
N TYR A 323 -9.24 10.52 3.45
CA TYR A 323 -10.43 9.67 3.24
C TYR A 323 -11.66 10.39 2.60
N PRO A 324 -11.50 11.30 1.63
CA PRO A 324 -12.61 12.14 1.14
C PRO A 324 -13.79 11.36 0.56
N TYR A 325 -13.53 10.26 -0.16
CA TYR A 325 -14.57 9.51 -0.86
C TYR A 325 -15.49 8.74 0.09
N ALA A 326 -15.07 8.49 1.34
CA ALA A 326 -15.96 7.96 2.38
C ALA A 326 -16.96 9.01 2.86
N ILE A 327 -16.54 10.28 2.91
CA ILE A 327 -17.33 11.39 3.44
C ILE A 327 -18.31 11.90 2.38
N GLU A 328 -17.88 11.96 1.12
CA GLU A 328 -18.75 12.14 -0.06
C GLU A 328 -19.62 10.90 -0.37
N LYS A 329 -19.31 9.72 0.22
CA LYS A 329 -19.97 8.42 -0.01
C LYS A 329 -19.86 7.91 -1.46
N THR A 330 -18.79 8.31 -2.14
CA THR A 330 -18.46 7.99 -3.55
C THR A 330 -17.42 6.87 -3.69
N GLN A 331 -16.91 6.30 -2.59
CA GLN A 331 -15.72 5.44 -2.59
C GLN A 331 -15.79 4.22 -3.52
N LYS A 332 -16.97 3.62 -3.71
CA LYS A 332 -17.17 2.46 -4.60
C LYS A 332 -17.09 2.85 -6.08
N SER A 333 -17.67 3.98 -6.47
CA SER A 333 -17.68 4.48 -7.84
C SER A 333 -16.36 5.17 -8.22
N THR A 334 -15.70 5.82 -7.25
CA THR A 334 -14.32 6.33 -7.39
C THR A 334 -13.32 5.20 -7.63
N MET A 335 -13.47 4.02 -7.02
CA MET A 335 -12.57 2.88 -7.26
C MET A 335 -12.52 2.47 -8.75
N PHE A 336 -13.65 2.47 -9.47
CA PHE A 336 -13.68 2.17 -10.91
C PHE A 336 -12.98 3.23 -11.74
N LYS A 337 -13.14 4.51 -11.39
CA LYS A 337 -12.39 5.63 -11.99
C LYS A 337 -10.88 5.46 -11.77
N PHE A 338 -10.47 5.15 -10.53
CA PHE A 338 -9.07 4.92 -10.19
C PHE A 338 -8.46 3.73 -10.93
N LEU A 339 -9.24 2.71 -11.31
CA LEU A 339 -8.75 1.63 -12.17
C LEU A 339 -8.29 2.15 -13.54
N ILE A 340 -8.95 3.16 -14.14
CA ILE A 340 -8.45 3.81 -15.37
C ILE A 340 -7.12 4.51 -15.10
N TYR A 341 -6.99 5.25 -14.00
CA TYR A 341 -5.73 5.93 -13.65
C TYR A 341 -4.60 4.93 -13.42
N TYR A 342 -4.85 3.80 -12.76
CA TYR A 342 -3.86 2.72 -12.60
C TYR A 342 -3.47 2.09 -13.94
N ILE A 343 -4.42 1.74 -14.80
CA ILE A 343 -4.11 1.21 -16.14
C ILE A 343 -3.34 2.23 -16.98
N ARG A 344 -3.69 3.53 -16.93
CA ARG A 344 -2.92 4.61 -17.57
C ARG A 344 -1.47 4.62 -17.10
N LEU A 345 -1.22 4.65 -15.79
CA LEU A 345 0.14 4.78 -15.27
C LEU A 345 1.04 3.56 -15.53
N LEU A 346 0.47 2.38 -15.81
CA LEU A 346 1.24 1.20 -16.25
C LEU A 346 1.81 1.35 -17.67
N PHE A 347 1.06 1.98 -18.58
CA PHE A 347 1.51 2.24 -19.96
C PHE A 347 2.22 3.59 -20.13
N LEU A 348 1.84 4.60 -19.34
CA LEU A 348 2.38 5.96 -19.38
C LEU A 348 2.44 6.53 -17.95
N PRO A 349 3.54 6.30 -17.21
CA PRO A 349 3.73 6.77 -15.83
C PRO A 349 4.05 8.28 -15.79
N HIS A 350 3.08 9.11 -16.19
CA HIS A 350 3.15 10.56 -16.14
C HIS A 350 1.75 11.22 -16.07
N PRO A 351 1.55 12.27 -15.24
CA PRO A 351 2.45 12.71 -14.17
C PRO A 351 2.55 11.66 -13.05
N LEU A 352 3.50 11.86 -12.14
CA LEU A 352 3.63 11.09 -10.91
C LEU A 352 3.66 12.09 -9.75
N VAL A 353 2.94 11.82 -8.67
CA VAL A 353 2.71 12.75 -7.55
C VAL A 353 2.80 11.98 -6.24
N TYR A 354 3.40 12.55 -5.20
CA TYR A 354 3.58 11.84 -3.93
C TYR A 354 2.26 11.67 -3.14
N ASP A 355 1.26 12.50 -3.45
CA ASP A 355 0.01 12.64 -2.72
C ASP A 355 -1.12 13.09 -3.67
N TYR A 356 -2.26 12.41 -3.58
CA TYR A 356 -3.48 12.65 -4.38
C TYR A 356 -4.68 13.07 -3.50
N SER A 357 -4.43 13.48 -2.26
CA SER A 357 -5.39 14.07 -1.33
C SER A 357 -5.84 15.48 -1.75
N TYR A 358 -6.86 16.00 -1.09
CA TYR A 358 -8.15 16.32 -1.71
C TYR A 358 -8.17 16.72 -3.21
N ASN A 359 -9.10 16.13 -3.96
CA ASN A 359 -9.56 16.58 -5.28
C ASN A 359 -8.51 16.71 -6.40
N VAL A 360 -7.33 16.10 -6.25
CA VAL A 360 -6.39 15.87 -7.38
C VAL A 360 -7.02 14.95 -8.42
N ILE A 361 -7.79 13.95 -7.97
CA ILE A 361 -8.71 13.18 -8.81
C ILE A 361 -10.12 13.39 -8.24
N PRO A 362 -11.00 14.17 -8.92
CA PRO A 362 -12.38 14.37 -8.48
C PRO A 362 -13.13 13.04 -8.36
N SER A 363 -14.11 12.96 -7.47
CA SER A 363 -14.81 11.70 -7.17
C SER A 363 -15.64 11.15 -8.34
N GLY A 364 -15.92 9.84 -8.27
CA GLY A 364 -16.74 9.14 -9.26
C GLY A 364 -18.23 9.34 -9.02
N GLY A 365 -18.80 10.41 -9.58
CA GLY A 365 -20.24 10.67 -9.53
C GLY A 365 -21.07 9.71 -10.41
N LYS A 366 -22.40 9.65 -10.21
CA LYS A 366 -23.29 8.79 -11.02
C LYS A 366 -23.29 9.10 -12.52
N GLY A 367 -22.98 10.34 -12.90
CA GLY A 367 -22.85 10.79 -14.29
C GLY A 367 -21.41 10.79 -14.83
N ASP A 368 -20.43 10.31 -14.07
CA ASP A 368 -19.03 10.32 -14.49
C ASP A 368 -18.74 9.20 -15.51
N LEU A 369 -18.49 9.61 -16.76
CA LEU A 369 -18.16 8.70 -17.86
C LEU A 369 -16.88 7.88 -17.59
N LEU A 370 -15.92 8.40 -16.82
CA LEU A 370 -14.70 7.66 -16.45
C LEU A 370 -15.00 6.58 -15.41
N THR A 371 -15.92 6.81 -14.47
CA THR A 371 -16.41 5.76 -13.57
C THR A 371 -17.10 4.65 -14.35
N TRP A 372 -17.97 4.97 -15.30
CA TRP A 372 -18.68 3.95 -16.10
C TRP A 372 -17.75 3.19 -17.05
N SER A 373 -16.83 3.88 -17.73
CA SER A 373 -15.80 3.25 -18.56
C SER A 373 -14.91 2.34 -17.71
N GLY A 374 -14.56 2.76 -16.48
CA GLY A 374 -13.76 1.99 -15.54
C GLY A 374 -14.49 0.74 -15.03
N PHE A 375 -15.81 0.82 -14.84
CA PHE A 375 -16.66 -0.32 -14.48
C PHE A 375 -16.75 -1.33 -15.63
N VAL A 376 -17.00 -0.89 -16.86
CA VAL A 376 -17.02 -1.75 -18.05
C VAL A 376 -15.65 -2.40 -18.27
N MET A 377 -14.57 -1.64 -18.13
CA MET A 377 -13.20 -2.15 -18.21
C MET A 377 -12.92 -3.19 -17.10
N PHE A 378 -13.35 -2.96 -15.87
CA PHE A 378 -13.22 -3.92 -14.76
C PHE A 378 -13.93 -5.25 -15.08
N VAL A 379 -15.19 -5.20 -15.54
CA VAL A 379 -15.95 -6.41 -15.92
C VAL A 379 -15.28 -7.14 -17.10
N GLY A 380 -14.83 -6.41 -18.12
CA GLY A 380 -14.11 -6.99 -19.26
C GLY A 380 -12.78 -7.65 -18.87
N LEU A 381 -11.99 -7.00 -18.01
CA LEU A 381 -10.74 -7.54 -17.50
C LEU A 381 -10.95 -8.75 -16.57
N LEU A 382 -12.02 -8.78 -15.76
CA LEU A 382 -12.39 -9.97 -14.98
C LEU A 382 -12.81 -11.15 -15.88
N TRP A 383 -13.62 -10.91 -16.93
CA TRP A 383 -13.98 -11.95 -17.90
C TRP A 383 -12.76 -12.48 -18.65
N LEU A 384 -11.83 -11.60 -19.04
CA LEU A 384 -10.54 -12.00 -19.59
C LEU A 384 -9.74 -12.83 -18.57
N THR A 385 -9.65 -12.40 -17.32
CA THR A 385 -8.96 -13.15 -16.24
C THR A 385 -9.52 -14.57 -16.12
N TRP A 386 -10.85 -14.73 -16.10
CA TRP A 386 -11.52 -16.03 -16.06
C TRP A 386 -11.21 -16.89 -17.30
N LYS A 387 -11.35 -16.33 -18.51
CA LYS A 387 -11.02 -17.00 -19.77
C LYS A 387 -9.54 -17.44 -19.81
N GLY A 388 -8.65 -16.60 -19.27
CA GLY A 388 -7.22 -16.84 -19.21
C GLY A 388 -6.80 -17.86 -18.14
N PHE A 389 -7.53 -17.91 -17.01
CA PHE A 389 -7.45 -18.93 -15.97
C PHE A 389 -7.83 -20.30 -16.53
N VAL A 390 -9.04 -20.45 -17.08
CA VAL A 390 -9.53 -21.74 -17.62
C VAL A 390 -8.59 -22.28 -18.70
N LYS A 391 -8.02 -21.41 -19.55
CA LYS A 391 -7.04 -21.80 -20.58
C LYS A 391 -5.58 -21.89 -20.11
N ARG A 392 -5.27 -21.62 -18.83
CA ARG A 392 -3.90 -21.64 -18.25
C ARG A 392 -2.87 -20.82 -19.06
N THR A 393 -3.30 -19.66 -19.54
CA THR A 393 -2.52 -18.76 -20.41
C THR A 393 -1.63 -17.81 -19.61
N LEU A 394 -0.54 -17.33 -20.23
CA LEU A 394 0.41 -16.42 -19.59
C LEU A 394 -0.20 -15.05 -19.27
N TRP A 395 -0.96 -14.47 -20.22
CA TRP A 395 -1.71 -13.23 -20.00
C TRP A 395 -2.83 -13.43 -18.95
N GLY A 396 -3.44 -14.61 -18.88
CA GLY A 396 -4.39 -14.96 -17.83
C GLY A 396 -3.76 -14.96 -16.44
N PHE A 397 -2.54 -15.48 -16.31
CA PHE A 397 -1.76 -15.40 -15.06
C PHE A 397 -1.42 -13.94 -14.72
N GLY A 398 -1.01 -13.15 -15.71
CA GLY A 398 -0.70 -11.72 -15.53
C GLY A 398 -1.88 -10.90 -15.01
N LEU A 399 -3.08 -11.08 -15.59
CA LEU A 399 -4.30 -10.43 -15.12
C LEU A 399 -4.73 -10.92 -13.73
N PHE A 400 -4.63 -12.23 -13.46
CA PHE A 400 -4.91 -12.78 -12.13
C PHE A 400 -3.97 -12.20 -11.07
N TRP A 401 -2.67 -12.17 -11.36
CA TRP A 401 -1.64 -11.58 -10.51
C TRP A 401 -1.92 -10.10 -10.26
N PHE A 402 -2.22 -9.32 -11.30
CA PHE A 402 -2.59 -7.90 -11.20
C PHE A 402 -3.78 -7.71 -10.25
N PHE A 403 -4.90 -8.40 -10.45
CA PHE A 403 -6.07 -8.24 -9.58
C PHE A 403 -5.82 -8.70 -8.13
N VAL A 404 -5.15 -9.83 -7.94
CA VAL A 404 -4.82 -10.35 -6.59
C VAL A 404 -3.91 -9.39 -5.84
N THR A 405 -2.91 -8.81 -6.49
CA THR A 405 -1.94 -7.91 -5.85
C THR A 405 -2.44 -6.46 -5.71
N MET A 406 -3.31 -5.99 -6.61
CA MET A 406 -4.03 -4.71 -6.44
C MET A 406 -5.12 -4.74 -5.37
N ALA A 407 -5.63 -5.93 -5.00
CA ALA A 407 -6.79 -6.06 -4.12
C ALA A 407 -6.68 -5.32 -2.76
N PRO A 408 -5.51 -5.26 -2.07
CA PRO A 408 -5.37 -4.46 -0.85
C PRO A 408 -5.48 -2.95 -1.11
N GLY A 409 -4.93 -2.45 -2.23
CA GLY A 409 -5.02 -1.03 -2.61
C GLY A 409 -6.43 -0.63 -3.02
N LEU A 410 -7.04 -1.39 -3.93
CA LEU A 410 -8.44 -1.21 -4.32
C LEU A 410 -9.39 -1.37 -3.12
N GLY A 411 -9.08 -2.26 -2.18
CA GLY A 411 -9.79 -2.42 -0.91
C GLY A 411 -9.64 -1.21 0.03
N PHE A 412 -8.47 -0.59 0.12
CA PHE A 412 -8.28 0.66 0.87
C PHE A 412 -9.19 1.78 0.34
N ILE A 413 -9.29 1.90 -0.99
CA ILE A 413 -10.20 2.84 -1.65
C ILE A 413 -11.67 2.46 -1.37
N TRP A 414 -12.10 1.25 -1.74
CA TRP A 414 -13.50 0.80 -1.64
C TRP A 414 -14.06 0.74 -0.20
N ILE A 415 -13.24 0.35 0.77
CA ILE A 415 -13.67 0.12 2.16
C ILE A 415 -13.48 1.37 3.03
N ARG A 416 -12.33 2.07 2.91
CA ARG A 416 -12.01 3.25 3.75
C ARG A 416 -12.24 4.59 3.05
N GLY A 417 -12.53 4.61 1.74
CA GLY A 417 -12.65 5.86 0.98
C GLY A 417 -11.35 6.60 0.78
N GLY A 418 -10.22 5.89 0.87
CA GLY A 418 -8.88 6.48 0.83
C GLY A 418 -8.44 6.98 -0.55
N ILE A 419 -7.43 7.84 -0.53
CA ILE A 419 -6.81 8.43 -1.74
C ILE A 419 -6.15 7.40 -2.67
N PHE A 420 -5.92 7.84 -3.91
CA PHE A 420 -5.05 7.16 -4.87
C PHE A 420 -3.60 7.22 -4.37
N ALA A 421 -2.82 6.18 -4.65
CA ALA A 421 -1.38 6.13 -4.37
C ALA A 421 -0.68 5.20 -5.37
N GLU A 422 0.56 5.51 -5.75
CA GLU A 422 1.33 4.80 -6.78
C GLU A 422 1.88 3.48 -6.23
N ARG A 423 2.33 3.50 -4.97
CA ARG A 423 2.81 2.34 -4.20
C ARG A 423 1.91 1.11 -4.25
N PHE A 424 0.59 1.28 -4.36
CA PHE A 424 -0.36 0.16 -4.44
C PHE A 424 -0.16 -0.72 -5.69
N THR A 425 0.53 -0.22 -6.72
CA THR A 425 0.81 -0.95 -7.96
C THR A 425 2.04 -1.87 -7.89
N TYR A 426 2.88 -1.76 -6.86
CA TYR A 426 4.23 -2.37 -6.81
C TYR A 426 4.27 -3.83 -7.30
N ALA A 427 3.62 -4.73 -6.55
CA ALA A 427 3.53 -6.14 -6.92
C ALA A 427 2.74 -6.36 -8.23
N ALA A 428 1.78 -5.48 -8.55
CA ALA A 428 0.89 -5.59 -9.71
C ALA A 428 1.56 -5.25 -11.05
N VAL A 429 2.64 -4.45 -11.05
CA VAL A 429 3.48 -4.19 -12.24
C VAL A 429 4.04 -5.48 -12.83
N MET A 430 4.32 -6.51 -12.03
CA MET A 430 4.72 -7.82 -12.55
C MET A 430 3.60 -8.49 -13.34
N GLY A 431 2.34 -8.37 -12.88
CA GLY A 431 1.15 -8.85 -13.59
C GLY A 431 0.95 -8.14 -14.93
N PHE A 432 1.17 -6.83 -14.96
CA PHE A 432 1.24 -6.05 -16.19
C PHE A 432 2.37 -6.53 -17.12
N GLY A 433 3.58 -6.77 -16.62
CA GLY A 433 4.70 -7.31 -17.39
C GLY A 433 4.38 -8.64 -18.09
N PHE A 434 3.70 -9.57 -17.41
CA PHE A 434 3.23 -10.81 -18.03
C PHE A 434 2.28 -10.57 -19.23
N VAL A 435 1.35 -9.62 -19.11
CA VAL A 435 0.39 -9.29 -20.19
C VAL A 435 1.08 -8.55 -21.33
N LEU A 436 1.90 -7.55 -21.02
CA LEU A 436 2.62 -6.72 -21.99
C LEU A 436 3.57 -7.57 -22.84
N ILE A 437 4.44 -8.36 -22.21
CA ILE A 437 5.44 -9.15 -22.94
C ILE A 437 4.77 -10.25 -23.77
N TRP A 438 3.68 -10.89 -23.28
CA TRP A 438 2.90 -11.83 -24.09
C TRP A 438 2.29 -11.14 -25.33
N GLY A 439 1.69 -9.96 -25.16
CA GLY A 439 1.09 -9.20 -26.26
C GLY A 439 2.12 -8.75 -27.30
N LEU A 440 3.26 -8.19 -26.86
CA LEU A 440 4.32 -7.77 -27.75
C LEU A 440 5.01 -8.95 -28.45
N GLN A 441 5.14 -10.11 -27.79
CA GLN A 441 5.61 -11.34 -28.44
C GLN A 441 4.67 -11.78 -29.55
N LYS A 442 3.34 -11.76 -29.31
CA LYS A 442 2.34 -12.07 -30.33
C LYS A 442 2.35 -11.14 -31.55
N LEU A 443 2.75 -9.88 -31.37
CA LEU A 443 2.80 -8.88 -32.45
C LEU A 443 4.15 -8.88 -33.19
N LEU A 444 5.28 -9.10 -32.49
CA LEU A 444 6.63 -8.86 -33.02
C LEU A 444 7.45 -10.13 -33.27
N VAL A 445 7.10 -11.27 -32.64
CA VAL A 445 7.85 -12.53 -32.75
C VAL A 445 7.03 -13.53 -33.58
N ARG A 446 7.42 -13.71 -34.85
CA ARG A 446 6.79 -14.69 -35.75
C ARG A 446 6.85 -16.10 -35.13
N ASN A 447 5.75 -16.84 -35.27
CA ASN A 447 5.55 -18.20 -34.75
C ASN A 447 5.65 -18.34 -33.21
N ALA A 448 5.35 -17.28 -32.44
CA ALA A 448 5.22 -17.37 -30.98
C ALA A 448 4.03 -18.26 -30.57
N SER A 449 4.33 -19.41 -29.93
CA SER A 449 3.34 -20.33 -29.36
C SER A 449 2.50 -19.69 -28.25
N GLU A 450 1.22 -20.05 -28.16
CA GLU A 450 0.32 -19.58 -27.10
C GLU A 450 0.44 -20.37 -25.79
N GLN A 451 0.99 -21.58 -25.85
CA GLN A 451 0.95 -22.51 -24.73
C GLN A 451 2.28 -22.57 -23.99
N ILE A 452 2.21 -22.48 -22.66
CA ILE A 452 3.35 -22.50 -21.73
C ILE A 452 4.15 -23.83 -21.82
N SER A 453 3.62 -24.89 -22.43
CA SER A 453 4.15 -26.25 -22.29
C SER A 453 3.98 -27.19 -23.50
N GLU A 454 4.00 -26.69 -24.74
CA GLU A 454 4.29 -27.56 -25.89
C GLU A 454 5.74 -27.36 -26.34
N PRO A 455 6.55 -28.43 -26.46
CA PRO A 455 7.82 -28.35 -27.16
C PRO A 455 7.55 -27.94 -28.62
N ALA A 456 8.35 -27.03 -29.16
CA ALA A 456 8.28 -26.73 -30.58
C ALA A 456 8.62 -28.00 -31.38
N SER A 457 7.62 -28.56 -32.07
CA SER A 457 7.85 -29.62 -33.05
C SER A 457 8.83 -29.11 -34.11
N ALA A 458 9.81 -29.94 -34.47
CA ALA A 458 11.04 -29.53 -35.14
C ALA A 458 10.83 -29.14 -36.62
N SER A 459 10.14 -28.03 -36.85
CA SER A 459 10.05 -27.33 -38.11
C SER A 459 11.33 -26.50 -38.33
N LEU A 460 12.01 -26.73 -39.45
CA LEU A 460 13.30 -26.10 -39.76
C LEU A 460 13.14 -24.62 -40.14
N GLU A 461 13.07 -23.74 -39.14
CA GLU A 461 13.19 -22.30 -39.36
C GLU A 461 14.61 -21.80 -39.01
N THR A 462 15.39 -21.49 -40.05
CA THR A 462 16.85 -21.25 -40.01
C THR A 462 17.31 -19.97 -39.31
N ARG A 463 16.41 -19.14 -38.78
CA ARG A 463 16.78 -17.89 -38.09
C ARG A 463 17.16 -18.13 -36.61
N PRO A 464 18.37 -17.73 -36.17
CA PRO A 464 18.79 -17.80 -34.78
C PRO A 464 17.79 -17.16 -33.81
N LEU A 465 17.67 -17.69 -32.59
CA LEU A 465 16.72 -17.20 -31.58
C LEU A 465 16.80 -15.68 -31.39
N LEU A 466 18.01 -15.13 -31.31
CA LEU A 466 18.24 -13.69 -31.15
C LEU A 466 17.66 -12.86 -32.31
N MET A 467 17.77 -13.33 -33.56
CA MET A 467 17.17 -12.64 -34.73
C MET A 467 15.63 -12.67 -34.73
N ARG A 468 15.00 -13.65 -34.07
CA ARG A 468 13.54 -13.70 -33.91
C ARG A 468 13.05 -12.71 -32.84
N TYR A 469 13.84 -12.52 -31.79
CA TYR A 469 13.52 -11.62 -30.68
C TYR A 469 14.04 -10.18 -30.88
N ALA A 470 14.93 -9.93 -31.82
CA ALA A 470 15.52 -8.62 -32.12
C ALA A 470 14.54 -7.42 -32.13
N PRO A 471 13.38 -7.45 -32.83
CA PRO A 471 12.46 -6.29 -32.82
C PRO A 471 11.82 -6.06 -31.45
N LEU A 472 11.52 -7.13 -30.71
CA LEU A 472 11.00 -7.06 -29.35
C LEU A 472 12.08 -6.54 -28.37
N LEU A 473 13.32 -7.00 -28.51
CA LEU A 473 14.46 -6.55 -27.69
C LEU A 473 14.76 -5.07 -27.94
N GLY A 474 14.74 -4.61 -29.20
CA GLY A 474 14.91 -3.20 -29.56
C GLY A 474 13.82 -2.31 -28.97
N LEU A 475 12.54 -2.68 -29.14
CA LEU A 475 11.42 -1.95 -28.53
C LEU A 475 11.53 -1.93 -26.99
N MET A 476 11.82 -3.07 -26.36
CA MET A 476 11.93 -3.16 -24.91
C MET A 476 13.15 -2.43 -24.35
N ALA A 477 14.24 -2.29 -25.12
CA ALA A 477 15.37 -1.44 -24.73
C ALA A 477 14.99 0.05 -24.73
N VAL A 478 14.20 0.50 -25.73
CA VAL A 478 13.67 1.88 -25.75
C VAL A 478 12.68 2.12 -24.60
N VAL A 479 11.72 1.21 -24.39
CA VAL A 479 10.75 1.31 -23.28
C VAL A 479 11.46 1.30 -21.92
N ALA A 480 12.40 0.37 -21.70
CA ALA A 480 13.17 0.31 -20.47
C ALA A 480 14.06 1.55 -20.26
N GLY A 481 14.64 2.11 -21.33
CA GLY A 481 15.41 3.35 -21.30
C GLY A 481 14.57 4.58 -20.93
N LEU A 482 13.38 4.73 -21.54
CA LEU A 482 12.43 5.80 -21.19
C LEU A 482 11.91 5.67 -19.76
N TYR A 483 11.61 4.44 -19.32
CA TYR A 483 11.20 4.14 -17.95
C TYR A 483 12.35 4.44 -16.97
N SER A 484 13.58 4.01 -17.27
CA SER A 484 14.78 4.30 -16.47
C SER A 484 15.04 5.81 -16.35
N PHE A 485 14.90 6.56 -17.45
CA PHE A 485 15.00 8.02 -17.44
C PHE A 485 13.92 8.65 -16.54
N LYS A 486 12.66 8.22 -16.66
CA LYS A 486 11.57 8.75 -15.83
C LYS A 486 11.72 8.38 -14.35
N THR A 487 12.28 7.22 -14.03
CA THR A 487 12.66 6.82 -12.66
C THR A 487 13.74 7.75 -12.10
N VAL A 488 14.85 7.96 -12.83
CA VAL A 488 15.96 8.83 -12.38
C VAL A 488 15.57 10.31 -12.28
N GLU A 489 14.68 10.79 -13.15
CA GLU A 489 14.06 12.12 -13.04
C GLU A 489 13.17 12.21 -11.80
N ARG A 490 12.22 11.27 -11.62
CA ARG A 490 11.26 11.25 -10.50
C ARG A 490 11.94 11.03 -9.16
N ASN A 491 13.09 10.37 -9.12
CA ASN A 491 13.90 10.22 -7.92
C ASN A 491 14.32 11.57 -7.33
N ARG A 492 14.58 12.60 -8.17
CA ARG A 492 15.00 13.94 -7.72
C ARG A 492 13.93 14.65 -6.88
N ASP A 493 12.65 14.36 -7.14
CA ASP A 493 11.57 14.90 -6.34
C ASP A 493 11.69 14.46 -4.86
N TRP A 494 12.31 13.30 -4.60
CA TRP A 494 12.54 12.75 -3.26
C TRP A 494 13.91 13.17 -2.67
N GLU A 495 14.45 14.34 -3.03
CA GLU A 495 15.68 14.89 -2.42
C GLU A 495 15.47 15.28 -0.95
N ASN A 496 14.32 15.89 -0.65
CA ASN A 496 13.86 16.32 0.68
C ASN A 496 12.39 16.78 0.59
N ASN A 497 11.73 17.01 1.72
CA ASN A 497 10.35 17.51 1.76
C ASN A 497 10.10 18.74 0.87
N PHE A 498 10.97 19.76 0.94
CA PHE A 498 10.75 21.00 0.19
C PHE A 498 10.71 20.76 -1.31
N VAL A 499 11.60 19.93 -1.85
CA VAL A 499 11.57 19.54 -3.28
C VAL A 499 10.35 18.66 -3.57
N LEU A 500 10.04 17.69 -2.72
CA LEU A 500 8.92 16.74 -2.90
C LEU A 500 7.55 17.42 -2.92
N PHE A 501 7.35 18.42 -2.06
CA PHE A 501 6.07 19.11 -1.93
C PHE A 501 5.89 20.17 -3.02
N ASN A 502 6.96 20.88 -3.42
CA ASN A 502 6.89 21.85 -4.51
C ASN A 502 6.75 21.19 -5.89
N SER A 503 7.39 20.04 -6.13
CA SER A 503 7.26 19.29 -7.40
C SER A 503 5.82 18.80 -7.67
N ALA A 504 5.00 18.65 -6.63
CA ALA A 504 3.59 18.29 -6.76
C ALA A 504 2.67 19.45 -7.18
N LEU A 505 3.02 20.71 -6.90
CA LEU A 505 2.14 21.87 -7.14
C LEU A 505 1.59 21.98 -8.58
N PRO A 506 2.36 21.72 -9.66
CA PRO A 506 1.84 21.80 -11.03
C PRO A 506 0.81 20.71 -11.37
N TYR A 507 0.82 19.59 -10.63
CA TYR A 507 0.01 18.40 -10.90
C TYR A 507 -1.13 18.20 -9.90
N ALA A 508 -1.00 18.78 -8.70
CA ALA A 508 -1.96 18.73 -7.60
C ALA A 508 -2.35 20.13 -7.05
N PRO A 509 -2.61 21.16 -7.89
CA PRO A 509 -2.85 22.52 -7.40
C PRO A 509 -4.10 22.63 -6.52
N ASN A 510 -5.11 21.79 -6.79
CA ASN A 510 -6.36 21.68 -6.04
C ASN A 510 -6.25 20.86 -4.73
N SER A 511 -5.05 20.48 -4.29
CA SER A 511 -4.85 19.74 -3.05
C SER A 511 -4.61 20.66 -1.87
N CYS A 512 -5.57 20.74 -0.94
CA CYS A 512 -5.37 21.49 0.31
C CYS A 512 -4.19 20.95 1.13
N GLN A 513 -3.91 19.65 1.04
CA GLN A 513 -2.79 18.98 1.71
C GLN A 513 -1.44 19.39 1.13
N VAL A 514 -1.25 19.33 -0.21
CA VAL A 514 0.01 19.74 -0.86
C VAL A 514 0.31 21.21 -0.57
N GLN A 515 -0.71 22.08 -0.67
CA GLN A 515 -0.59 23.50 -0.31
C GLN A 515 -0.15 23.68 1.16
N ARG A 516 -0.76 22.96 2.11
CA ARG A 516 -0.35 22.98 3.53
C ARG A 516 1.05 22.40 3.75
N HIS A 517 1.46 21.39 2.99
CA HIS A 517 2.78 20.78 3.08
C HIS A 517 3.88 21.75 2.60
N VAL A 518 3.70 22.41 1.45
CA VAL A 518 4.60 23.47 0.99
C VAL A 518 4.65 24.64 1.99
N ALA A 519 3.51 25.05 2.55
CA ALA A 519 3.47 26.07 3.58
C ALA A 519 4.23 25.70 4.86
N ASN A 520 4.17 24.44 5.29
CA ASN A 520 4.88 23.96 6.48
C ASN A 520 6.42 24.03 6.30
N GLU A 521 6.93 23.78 5.09
CA GLU A 521 8.36 23.94 4.79
C GLU A 521 8.79 25.42 4.78
N TRP A 522 7.91 26.32 4.32
CA TRP A 522 8.12 27.78 4.45
C TRP A 522 8.04 28.24 5.92
N ILE A 523 7.16 27.65 6.73
CA ILE A 523 7.14 27.83 8.18
C ILE A 523 8.48 27.44 8.79
N GLU A 524 9.01 26.25 8.49
CA GLU A 524 10.29 25.80 9.05
C GLU A 524 11.46 26.73 8.67
N LYS A 525 11.51 27.21 7.42
CA LYS A 525 12.49 28.23 7.00
C LYS A 525 12.32 29.54 7.77
N GLY A 526 11.09 30.03 7.92
CA GLY A 526 10.81 31.24 8.69
C GLY A 526 11.15 31.12 10.18
N LEU A 527 10.93 29.95 10.80
CA LEU A 527 11.34 29.66 12.17
C LEU A 527 12.86 29.62 12.33
N LYS A 528 13.58 29.01 11.37
CA LYS A 528 15.05 28.97 11.38
C LYS A 528 15.65 30.37 11.29
N ASP A 529 15.10 31.26 10.47
CA ASP A 529 15.56 32.65 10.37
C ASP A 529 15.19 33.47 11.63
N ARG A 530 13.97 33.26 12.18
CA ARG A 530 13.56 33.83 13.47
C ARG A 530 14.52 33.44 14.59
N ALA A 531 14.86 32.15 14.70
CA ALA A 531 15.77 31.63 15.71
C ALA A 531 17.20 32.19 15.59
N LYS A 532 17.70 32.46 14.37
CA LYS A 532 18.97 33.19 14.16
C LYS A 532 18.89 34.61 14.72
N ALA A 533 17.83 35.35 14.39
CA ALA A 533 17.63 36.73 14.88
C ALA A 533 17.59 36.77 16.41
N ASP A 534 16.77 35.92 17.03
CA ASP A 534 16.61 35.85 18.48
C ASP A 534 17.92 35.37 19.17
N SER A 535 18.68 34.47 18.54
CA SER A 535 20.01 34.03 19.00
C SER A 535 21.04 35.17 18.98
N ILE A 536 21.13 35.94 17.89
CA ILE A 536 22.04 37.10 17.77
C ILE A 536 21.68 38.16 18.81
N ALA A 537 20.38 38.44 19.02
CA ALA A 537 19.91 39.37 20.05
C ALA A 537 20.31 38.92 21.46
N ASN A 538 20.08 37.65 21.80
CA ASN A 538 20.45 37.10 23.11
C ASN A 538 21.96 37.12 23.35
N ALA A 539 22.77 36.73 22.36
CA ALA A 539 24.23 36.77 22.45
C ALA A 539 24.74 38.21 22.64
N THR A 540 24.20 39.17 21.88
CA THR A 540 24.58 40.59 21.99
C THR A 540 24.23 41.18 23.36
N ASN A 541 23.08 40.80 23.93
CA ASN A 541 22.63 41.25 25.25
C ASN A 541 23.40 40.61 26.42
N ALA A 542 23.97 39.41 26.23
CA ALA A 542 24.70 38.69 27.28
C ALA A 542 26.14 39.17 27.51
N LEU A 543 26.74 39.87 26.54
CA LEU A 543 28.14 40.28 26.58
C LEU A 543 28.45 41.30 27.70
N LYS A 544 29.55 41.06 28.42
CA LYS A 544 30.10 41.92 29.47
C LYS A 544 31.62 42.06 29.27
N PRO A 545 32.19 43.28 29.16
CA PRO A 545 31.48 44.57 29.04
C PRO A 545 30.56 44.62 27.81
N LYS A 546 29.62 45.58 27.78
CA LYS A 546 28.70 45.74 26.65
C LYS A 546 29.48 46.00 25.34
N PRO A 547 29.02 45.49 24.19
CA PRO A 547 29.67 45.73 22.90
C PRO A 547 29.74 47.22 22.55
N ALA A 548 30.73 47.60 21.74
CA ALA A 548 30.84 48.96 21.21
C ALA A 548 29.63 49.34 20.33
N PRO A 549 29.25 50.63 20.20
CA PRO A 549 28.08 51.04 19.43
C PRO A 549 28.05 50.53 17.99
N GLU A 550 29.20 50.43 17.32
CA GLU A 550 29.30 49.81 16.00
C GLU A 550 28.95 48.31 15.98
N GLN A 551 29.37 47.56 17.01
CA GLN A 551 29.10 46.14 17.13
C GLN A 551 27.60 45.91 17.36
N ILE A 552 26.97 46.76 18.18
CA ILE A 552 25.51 46.77 18.37
C ILE A 552 24.81 47.08 17.04
N LYS A 553 25.26 48.10 16.29
CA LYS A 553 24.69 48.45 14.96
C LYS A 553 24.85 47.31 13.94
N LYS A 554 26.00 46.64 13.91
CA LYS A 554 26.27 45.46 13.06
C LYS A 554 25.37 44.28 13.45
N ALA A 555 25.20 44.01 14.74
CA ALA A 555 24.29 42.98 15.25
C ALA A 555 22.82 43.27 14.91
N GLN A 556 22.37 44.52 15.10
CA GLN A 556 20.99 44.93 14.76
C GLN A 556 20.70 44.74 13.27
N ALA A 557 21.61 45.16 12.38
CA ALA A 557 21.43 44.95 10.93
C ALA A 557 21.30 43.46 10.55
N LEU A 558 22.02 42.56 11.25
CA LEU A 558 21.87 41.11 11.06
C LEU A 558 20.53 40.59 11.62
N ILE A 559 20.09 41.09 12.77
CA ILE A 559 18.77 40.78 13.37
C ILE A 559 17.66 41.20 12.39
N ASP A 560 17.68 42.44 11.91
CA ASP A 560 16.70 43.00 10.97
C ASP A 560 16.66 42.22 9.65
N THR A 561 17.83 41.82 9.13
CA THR A 561 17.94 41.00 7.91
C THR A 561 17.30 39.62 8.11
N ASN A 562 17.59 38.94 9.23
CA ASN A 562 17.00 37.64 9.53
C ASN A 562 15.48 37.75 9.80
N ILE A 563 15.02 38.83 10.43
CA ILE A 563 13.58 39.12 10.59
C ILE A 563 12.92 39.39 9.22
N ALA A 564 13.57 40.11 8.30
CA ALA A 564 13.06 40.34 6.96
C ALA A 564 12.93 39.02 6.16
N HIS A 565 13.91 38.12 6.28
CA HIS A 565 13.83 36.76 5.69
C HIS A 565 12.72 35.93 6.33
N ALA A 566 12.62 35.92 7.66
CA ALA A 566 11.54 35.23 8.38
C ALA A 566 10.15 35.74 7.95
N ASN A 567 9.96 37.06 7.88
CA ASN A 567 8.72 37.68 7.43
C ASN A 567 8.38 37.35 5.96
N LYS A 568 9.39 37.21 5.09
CA LYS A 568 9.21 36.80 3.68
C LYS A 568 8.76 35.34 3.58
N HIS A 569 9.42 34.44 4.31
CA HIS A 569 9.03 33.03 4.41
C HIS A 569 7.63 32.86 5.03
N GLY A 570 7.29 33.66 6.05
CA GLY A 570 5.96 33.69 6.67
C GLY A 570 4.85 34.13 5.71
N ARG A 571 5.11 35.09 4.81
CA ARG A 571 4.15 35.49 3.75
C ARG A 571 3.89 34.33 2.79
N TRP A 572 4.93 33.72 2.22
CA TRP A 572 4.77 32.57 1.32
C TRP A 572 4.04 31.39 1.98
N ALA A 573 4.29 31.14 3.27
CA ALA A 573 3.50 30.16 4.02
C ALA A 573 2.01 30.54 4.08
N LEU A 574 1.69 31.80 4.39
CA LEU A 574 0.30 32.28 4.45
C LEU A 574 -0.39 32.23 3.08
N ASP A 575 0.31 32.58 1.99
CA ASP A 575 -0.24 32.53 0.62
C ASP A 575 -0.72 31.10 0.28
N HIS A 576 0.13 30.10 0.52
CA HIS A 576 -0.22 28.68 0.32
C HIS A 576 -1.30 28.18 1.30
N LEU A 577 -1.33 28.66 2.55
CA LEU A 577 -2.38 28.29 3.51
C LEU A 577 -3.73 28.91 3.15
N GLN A 578 -3.75 30.14 2.63
CA GLN A 578 -4.96 30.77 2.15
C GLN A 578 -5.56 29.96 1.00
N GLU A 579 -4.74 29.54 0.03
CA GLU A 579 -5.15 28.64 -1.05
C GLU A 579 -5.63 27.28 -0.52
N SER A 580 -4.92 26.69 0.44
CA SER A 580 -5.35 25.46 1.15
C SER A 580 -6.76 25.59 1.75
N THR A 581 -7.06 26.71 2.42
CA THR A 581 -8.39 27.00 2.97
C THR A 581 -9.43 27.44 1.93
N ARG A 582 -9.01 27.99 0.79
CA ARG A 582 -9.89 28.28 -0.36
C ARG A 582 -10.38 26.99 -1.01
N ILE A 583 -9.50 25.99 -1.09
CA ILE A 583 -9.80 24.63 -1.58
C ILE A 583 -10.71 23.88 -0.60
N TYR A 584 -10.39 23.89 0.70
CA TYR A 584 -11.22 23.26 1.74
C TYR A 584 -11.38 24.18 2.97
N PRO A 585 -12.49 24.95 3.05
CA PRO A 585 -12.73 25.92 4.13
C PRO A 585 -12.82 25.33 5.55
N SER A 586 -12.98 24.02 5.69
CA SER A 586 -13.03 23.33 6.99
C SER A 586 -11.72 22.59 7.33
N PHE A 587 -10.58 22.99 6.75
CA PHE A 587 -9.28 22.36 7.05
C PHE A 587 -8.62 22.96 8.30
N GLY A 588 -8.86 22.34 9.47
CA GLY A 588 -8.39 22.84 10.77
C GLY A 588 -6.87 22.99 10.87
N GLU A 589 -6.13 22.06 10.26
CA GLU A 589 -4.66 22.02 10.20
C GLU A 589 -4.08 23.23 9.45
N ALA A 590 -4.75 23.71 8.39
CA ALA A 590 -4.29 24.89 7.66
C ALA A 590 -4.46 26.17 8.50
N TYR A 591 -5.60 26.33 9.17
CA TYR A 591 -5.78 27.42 10.15
C TYR A 591 -4.79 27.33 11.32
N PHE A 592 -4.39 26.13 11.73
CA PHE A 592 -3.40 25.96 12.79
C PHE A 592 -2.03 26.46 12.34
N SER A 593 -1.59 26.08 11.13
CA SER A 593 -0.36 26.61 10.53
C SER A 593 -0.42 28.13 10.35
N MET A 594 -1.56 28.73 9.96
CA MET A 594 -1.71 30.19 9.90
C MET A 594 -1.52 30.84 11.28
N ALA A 595 -2.21 30.32 12.30
CA ALA A 595 -2.09 30.81 13.67
C ALA A 595 -0.65 30.72 14.19
N TYR A 596 0.07 29.66 13.82
CA TYR A 596 1.47 29.46 14.18
C TYR A 596 2.42 30.45 13.48
N VAL A 597 2.21 30.76 12.19
CA VAL A 597 2.93 31.85 11.49
C VAL A 597 2.76 33.18 12.24
N PHE A 598 1.52 33.55 12.57
CA PHE A 598 1.22 34.78 13.30
C PHE A 598 1.67 34.77 14.77
N GLN A 599 1.87 33.61 15.38
CA GLN A 599 2.39 33.51 16.75
C GLN A 599 3.93 33.54 16.81
N LYS A 600 4.62 32.99 15.80
CA LYS A 600 6.07 32.68 15.88
C LYS A 600 6.96 33.36 14.84
N ILE A 601 6.46 33.64 13.64
CA ILE A 601 7.27 34.14 12.52
C ILE A 601 7.00 35.63 12.29
N THR A 602 5.72 36.00 12.16
CA THR A 602 5.24 37.38 11.98
C THR A 602 4.30 37.77 13.14
N PRO A 603 4.83 38.14 14.33
CA PRO A 603 4.03 38.31 15.55
C PRO A 603 2.83 39.25 15.41
N ASN A 604 1.63 38.67 15.37
CA ASN A 604 0.34 39.37 15.41
C ASN A 604 -0.62 38.54 16.28
N VAL A 605 -0.77 38.98 17.53
CA VAL A 605 -1.45 38.19 18.58
C VAL A 605 -2.91 37.96 18.26
N ASP A 606 -3.62 38.96 17.73
CA ASP A 606 -5.06 38.85 17.47
C ASP A 606 -5.35 37.99 16.23
N SER A 607 -4.48 38.03 15.22
CA SER A 607 -4.52 37.08 14.10
C SER A 607 -4.25 35.65 14.57
N ALA A 608 -3.26 35.45 15.45
CA ALA A 608 -2.98 34.13 16.04
C ALA A 608 -4.18 33.59 16.85
N LYS A 609 -4.80 34.42 17.70
CA LYS A 609 -6.04 34.07 18.42
C LYS A 609 -7.18 33.73 17.46
N TYR A 610 -7.40 34.55 16.43
CA TYR A 610 -8.45 34.37 15.43
C TYR A 610 -8.30 33.03 14.70
N TYR A 611 -7.10 32.70 14.23
CA TYR A 611 -6.87 31.47 13.49
C TYR A 611 -6.87 30.22 14.39
N TYR A 612 -6.37 30.27 15.63
CA TYR A 612 -6.59 29.17 16.59
C TYR A 612 -8.08 28.95 16.88
N LYS A 613 -8.90 30.02 16.92
CA LYS A 613 -10.37 29.90 17.00
C LYS A 613 -10.98 29.29 15.74
N GLN A 614 -10.46 29.54 14.54
CA GLN A 614 -10.92 28.83 13.34
C GLN A 614 -10.51 27.35 13.33
N THR A 615 -9.30 26.99 13.80
CA THR A 615 -8.94 25.58 14.03
C THR A 615 -9.91 24.88 14.97
N MET A 616 -10.25 25.48 16.11
CA MET A 616 -11.19 24.87 17.06
C MET A 616 -12.63 24.74 16.51
N ARG A 617 -13.00 25.55 15.50
CA ARG A 617 -14.29 25.43 14.77
C ARG A 617 -14.27 24.33 13.71
N ALA A 618 -13.18 24.24 12.95
CA ALA A 618 -13.01 23.29 11.84
C ALA A 618 -12.63 21.87 12.31
N ALA A 619 -11.76 21.79 13.31
CA ALA A 619 -11.25 20.56 13.92
C ALA A 619 -11.30 20.68 15.45
N ASN A 620 -12.49 20.51 16.03
CA ASN A 620 -12.73 20.72 17.47
C ASN A 620 -11.94 19.81 18.41
N ALA A 621 -11.35 18.71 17.91
CA ALA A 621 -10.48 17.80 18.65
C ALA A 621 -8.98 18.17 18.63
N TYR A 622 -8.60 19.25 17.94
CA TYR A 622 -7.18 19.58 17.67
C TYR A 622 -6.47 20.19 18.90
N ALA A 623 -6.02 19.33 19.83
CA ALA A 623 -5.41 19.71 21.11
C ALA A 623 -4.34 20.82 21.05
N PRO A 624 -3.40 20.84 20.07
CA PRO A 624 -2.39 21.89 19.98
C PRO A 624 -2.95 23.32 19.83
N ALA A 625 -4.13 23.49 19.21
CA ALA A 625 -4.75 24.81 19.06
C ALA A 625 -5.23 25.38 20.40
N TYR A 626 -5.86 24.55 21.23
CA TYR A 626 -6.23 24.91 22.60
C TYR A 626 -4.98 25.27 23.42
N ASN A 627 -3.96 24.42 23.40
CA ASN A 627 -2.72 24.66 24.15
C ASN A 627 -2.02 25.95 23.74
N ASN A 628 -1.82 26.18 22.43
CA ASN A 628 -1.09 27.37 21.96
C ASN A 628 -1.86 28.67 22.21
N LEU A 629 -3.20 28.63 22.20
CA LEU A 629 -4.05 29.73 22.64
C LEU A 629 -3.94 29.96 24.16
N GLY A 630 -3.82 28.88 24.95
CA GLY A 630 -3.49 28.94 26.38
C GLY A 630 -2.15 29.66 26.64
N VAL A 631 -1.11 29.36 25.85
CA VAL A 631 0.20 30.05 25.93
C VAL A 631 0.06 31.56 25.62
N ILE A 632 -0.77 31.96 24.65
CA ILE A 632 -1.04 33.37 24.39
C ILE A 632 -1.67 34.04 25.61
N TYR A 633 -2.72 33.44 26.19
CA TYR A 633 -3.40 34.00 27.35
C TYR A 633 -2.55 34.00 28.62
N GLN A 634 -1.65 33.03 28.80
CA GLN A 634 -0.68 33.03 29.89
C GLN A 634 0.29 34.20 29.74
N ASN A 635 0.87 34.40 28.55
CA ASN A 635 1.82 35.49 28.30
C ASN A 635 1.17 36.87 28.48
N GLU A 636 -0.05 37.07 27.96
CA GLU A 636 -0.81 38.30 28.20
C GLU A 636 -1.17 38.47 29.69
N GLY A 637 -1.58 37.41 30.38
CA GLY A 637 -1.91 37.44 31.80
C GLY A 637 -0.72 37.82 32.69
N LEU A 638 0.47 37.30 32.39
CA LEU A 638 1.71 37.67 33.09
C LEU A 638 2.15 39.10 32.76
N THR A 639 2.17 39.48 31.47
CA THR A 639 2.64 40.81 31.03
C THR A 639 1.70 41.95 31.47
N GLN A 640 0.40 41.69 31.57
CA GLN A 640 -0.62 42.68 31.94
C GLN A 640 -1.10 42.53 33.39
N ASN A 641 -0.47 41.66 34.19
CA ASN A 641 -0.90 41.27 35.55
C ASN A 641 -2.41 40.95 35.64
N ASN A 642 -2.94 40.27 34.63
CA ASN A 642 -4.37 40.06 34.43
C ASN A 642 -4.77 38.62 34.77
N ARG A 643 -5.34 38.44 35.97
CA ARG A 643 -5.82 37.15 36.49
C ARG A 643 -6.83 36.45 35.57
N GLN A 644 -7.77 37.18 34.97
CA GLN A 644 -8.79 36.58 34.09
C GLN A 644 -8.17 35.92 32.84
N LYS A 645 -7.02 36.43 32.37
CA LYS A 645 -6.26 35.80 31.27
C LYS A 645 -5.48 34.56 31.73
N LEU A 646 -4.97 34.53 32.96
CA LEU A 646 -4.40 33.31 33.54
C LEU A 646 -5.46 32.22 33.76
N GLU A 647 -6.68 32.60 34.12
CA GLU A 647 -7.84 31.70 34.23
C GLU A 647 -8.28 31.17 32.86
N LEU A 648 -8.27 32.00 31.80
CA LEU A 648 -8.42 31.55 30.41
C LEU A 648 -7.32 30.58 29.99
N ALA A 649 -6.05 30.86 30.31
CA ALA A 649 -4.93 29.97 29.98
C ALA A 649 -5.10 28.58 30.62
N SER A 650 -5.45 28.56 31.92
CA SER A 650 -5.72 27.32 32.66
C SER A 650 -6.90 26.53 32.08
N TYR A 651 -7.98 27.22 31.67
CA TYR A 651 -9.09 26.63 30.92
C TYR A 651 -8.63 26.00 29.60
N TYR A 652 -7.87 26.73 28.79
CA TYR A 652 -7.41 26.25 27.48
C TYR A 652 -6.44 25.07 27.58
N TYR A 653 -5.54 25.04 28.57
CA TYR A 653 -4.70 23.86 28.83
C TYR A 653 -5.55 22.65 29.27
N ASN A 654 -6.48 22.82 30.20
CA ASN A 654 -7.42 21.76 30.59
C ASN A 654 -8.24 21.26 29.39
N ARG A 655 -8.72 22.14 28.50
CA ARG A 655 -9.45 21.75 27.28
C ARG A 655 -8.58 20.97 26.29
N SER A 656 -7.29 21.30 26.16
CA SER A 656 -6.36 20.50 25.33
C SER A 656 -6.25 19.05 25.81
N MET A 657 -6.22 18.83 27.12
CA MET A 657 -6.23 17.50 27.74
C MET A 657 -7.59 16.80 27.66
N VAL A 658 -8.71 17.54 27.62
CA VAL A 658 -10.05 16.94 27.43
C VAL A 658 -10.23 16.40 26.01
N VAL A 659 -9.67 17.07 24.99
CA VAL A 659 -9.75 16.60 23.59
C VAL A 659 -8.67 15.58 23.22
N ASN A 660 -7.51 15.62 23.88
CA ASN A 660 -6.50 14.56 23.82
C ASN A 660 -5.84 14.36 25.20
N PRO A 661 -6.26 13.35 25.99
CA PRO A 661 -5.68 13.07 27.31
C PRO A 661 -4.18 12.75 27.30
N ALA A 662 -3.64 12.25 26.18
CA ALA A 662 -2.23 11.92 26.01
C ALA A 662 -1.36 13.13 25.57
N TYR A 663 -1.93 14.33 25.43
CA TYR A 663 -1.19 15.49 24.92
C TYR A 663 -0.27 16.13 25.98
N VAL A 664 0.98 15.68 25.97
CA VAL A 664 2.03 16.00 26.95
C VAL A 664 2.26 17.50 27.15
N ASP A 665 2.26 18.31 26.08
CA ASP A 665 2.48 19.77 26.21
C ASP A 665 1.37 20.43 27.06
N GLY A 666 0.11 20.01 26.86
CA GLY A 666 -1.03 20.48 27.63
C GLY A 666 -0.93 20.11 29.11
N GLN A 667 -0.47 18.89 29.40
CA GLN A 667 -0.20 18.42 30.77
C GLN A 667 0.90 19.27 31.44
N ASN A 668 2.02 19.47 30.74
CA ASN A 668 3.18 20.23 31.23
C ASN A 668 2.82 21.71 31.46
N ASN A 669 2.15 22.36 30.50
CA ASN A 669 1.78 23.77 30.60
C ASN A 669 0.74 24.01 31.69
N ARG A 670 -0.25 23.11 31.85
CA ARG A 670 -1.17 23.14 32.99
C ARG A 670 -0.43 23.01 34.32
N ALA A 671 0.49 22.03 34.45
CA ALA A 671 1.24 21.81 35.68
C ALA A 671 2.14 23.02 36.04
N ASN A 672 2.80 23.62 35.06
CA ASN A 672 3.63 24.80 35.23
C ASN A 672 2.80 26.03 35.64
N LEU A 673 1.67 26.29 34.98
CA LEU A 673 0.79 27.41 35.34
C LEU A 673 0.20 27.23 36.75
N LEU A 674 -0.27 26.02 37.08
CA LEU A 674 -0.79 25.69 38.41
C LEU A 674 0.27 25.89 39.50
N LYS A 675 1.50 25.41 39.27
CA LYS A 675 2.63 25.61 40.20
C LYS A 675 3.01 27.08 40.38
N ALA A 676 2.90 27.90 39.34
CA ALA A 676 3.26 29.32 39.38
C ALA A 676 2.17 30.26 39.92
N THR A 677 0.89 29.84 39.89
CA THR A 677 -0.25 30.76 40.13
C THR A 677 -1.36 30.21 41.04
N GLY A 678 -1.40 28.90 41.28
CA GLY A 678 -2.52 28.24 41.97
C GLY A 678 -3.78 28.03 41.13
N ILE A 679 -3.78 28.38 39.83
CA ILE A 679 -5.01 28.42 39.01
C ILE A 679 -5.21 27.11 38.22
N ASP A 680 -6.18 26.27 38.63
CA ASP A 680 -6.72 25.14 37.84
C ASP A 680 -8.20 25.40 37.47
N VAL A 681 -8.44 26.04 36.33
CA VAL A 681 -9.81 26.32 35.83
C VAL A 681 -10.17 25.30 34.76
N ARG A 682 -11.29 24.59 34.94
CA ARG A 682 -11.77 23.55 34.00
C ARG A 682 -13.02 23.93 33.22
N VAL A 683 -13.76 24.92 33.73
CA VAL A 683 -15.00 25.46 33.15
C VAL A 683 -14.95 26.98 33.27
N LEU A 684 -15.32 27.68 32.20
CA LEU A 684 -15.56 29.12 32.20
C LEU A 684 -16.96 29.39 31.64
N PRO A 685 -17.67 30.44 32.10
CA PRO A 685 -18.90 30.91 31.47
C PRO A 685 -18.68 31.30 30.01
N ASP A 686 -19.65 30.99 29.15
CA ASP A 686 -19.62 31.36 27.73
C ASP A 686 -19.51 32.88 27.51
N SER A 687 -20.01 33.69 28.45
CA SER A 687 -19.85 35.16 28.43
C SER A 687 -18.39 35.61 28.59
N ILE A 688 -17.53 34.81 29.23
CA ILE A 688 -16.08 35.06 29.31
C ILE A 688 -15.39 34.49 28.05
N ILE A 689 -15.74 33.28 27.62
CA ILE A 689 -15.14 32.63 26.44
C ILE A 689 -15.43 33.42 25.15
N ASN A 690 -16.62 33.98 25.00
CA ASN A 690 -17.00 34.79 23.83
C ASN A 690 -16.46 36.23 23.88
N LYS A 691 -16.04 36.74 25.05
CA LYS A 691 -15.46 38.09 25.21
C LYS A 691 -13.98 38.16 24.79
N TYR A 692 -13.25 37.04 24.88
CA TYR A 692 -11.79 36.96 24.67
C TYR A 692 -11.42 36.03 23.52
#